data_AF-A0A7G9G7D5-F1
#
_entry.id   AF-A0A7G9G7D5-F1
#
_cell.length_a   1.000
_cell.length_b   1.000
_cell.length_c   1.000
_cell.angle_alpha   90.00
_cell.angle_beta   90.00
_cell.angle_gamma   90.00
#
_symmetry.space_group_name_H-M   'P 1'
#
loop_
_entity.id
_entity.type
_entity.pdbx_description
1 polymer ?
#
loop_
_entity_poly.entity_id
_entity_poly.type
_entity_poly.pdbx_seq_one_letter_code
_entity_poly.pdbx_strand_id
1 'polypeptide(L)'
;MSERYTRLFSLPENLYVQSSPVIIAAGALLKDNKTGRVLVQLKLRSIVSIKIKAVKVKIIPFDVVMRPLGGEAVYQYLDLDVCRDTEFGQKTPIILSEASARSFSASVDEVAFMDNSVWNSSKEDWRALPVPSLLIEELGDIELVKQYRLETNTDGFTCPAEFEDLWQCVCGTYNYMDEPMCHRCGHSLEELQKALNLDNLVRLKELRLAEEKQLLIEKRAADEKAAQEKAAVEKARIRKRKKVIVVSAITVCFIIAAVIIINRVVVPSVKNDRAYKEACMLMEEGKYSEAQEAFLALDGYKDAEEQAENAHISQLEEEYDRAKAFYDKGQYIEARKAFLELGNYKDSARAAEEAETAGKEEKYNNAKKMSEAGNYAEAHEIFLELNDYKNSAEEAELAQKGMDYDKALSLCGEGNFVEAQQLLLSLGDYKDAEKLAYGKDFLQVGCHVQFGHYEQDNDLNNGPEIIEWRILDRDHDKIFVISEYVLDFKQIDSVYHEIEYWGNSTLRSWLNQDFLDVAFADYEKEMILSVSVKNQVNRGYVTEAGENTTDKLFLLSVDEAKKYFLTKEERISKATAYTNKQGMYPYSDGSCLWWLRSPINVGYVYVSADGSIYERGTYSRSTSGVRPALWIDLNQFSGM
;
A
#
# COMPACT_ATOMS: atom_id res chain seq x y z
N MET A 1 13.15 -15.68 -31.47
CA MET A 1 13.99 -14.60 -32.06
C MET A 1 15.36 -14.71 -31.42
N SER A 2 16.47 -14.73 -32.18
CA SER A 2 17.80 -14.81 -31.54
C SER A 2 18.15 -13.49 -30.85
N GLU A 3 18.54 -13.57 -29.57
CA GLU A 3 19.06 -12.42 -28.82
C GLU A 3 20.19 -11.76 -29.59
N ARG A 4 20.14 -10.43 -29.73
CA ARG A 4 21.15 -9.67 -30.48
C ARG A 4 22.51 -9.66 -29.78
N TYR A 5 22.51 -9.65 -28.44
CA TYR A 5 23.72 -9.59 -27.63
C TYR A 5 23.68 -10.67 -26.54
N THR A 6 24.79 -11.38 -26.35
CA THR A 6 24.98 -12.34 -25.25
C THR A 6 26.01 -11.81 -24.28
N ARG A 7 25.69 -11.79 -22.98
CA ARG A 7 26.63 -11.37 -21.93
C ARG A 7 27.66 -12.46 -21.66
N LEU A 8 28.95 -12.11 -21.74
CA LEU A 8 30.08 -13.02 -21.52
C LEU A 8 30.68 -12.89 -20.11
N PHE A 9 30.70 -11.67 -19.56
CA PHE A 9 31.31 -11.38 -18.26
C PHE A 9 30.79 -10.07 -17.67
N SER A 10 30.80 -9.93 -16.35
CA SER A 10 30.49 -8.69 -15.64
C SER A 10 31.59 -8.36 -14.65
N LEU A 11 31.95 -7.07 -14.55
CA LEU A 11 32.81 -6.57 -13.49
C LEU A 11 32.08 -6.59 -12.14
N PRO A 12 32.81 -6.67 -11.01
CA PRO A 12 32.27 -6.33 -9.71
C PRO A 12 31.70 -4.90 -9.73
N GLU A 13 30.65 -4.68 -8.95
CA GLU A 13 30.00 -3.36 -8.87
C GLU A 13 30.88 -2.37 -8.08
N ASN A 14 30.72 -1.09 -8.42
CA ASN A 14 31.34 0.05 -7.73
C ASN A 14 32.85 -0.06 -7.55
N LEU A 15 33.60 -0.19 -8.65
CA LEU A 15 35.06 -0.13 -8.60
C LEU A 15 35.53 1.32 -8.39
N TYR A 16 36.49 1.49 -7.50
CA TYR A 16 37.06 2.77 -7.10
C TYR A 16 38.57 2.66 -6.85
N VAL A 17 39.26 3.80 -6.93
CA VAL A 17 40.65 4.02 -6.51
C VAL A 17 40.72 5.37 -5.83
N GLN A 18 41.58 5.50 -4.81
CA GLN A 18 41.72 6.73 -4.02
C GLN A 18 41.82 7.98 -4.91
N SER A 19 41.09 9.02 -4.51
CA SER A 19 41.00 10.32 -5.15
C SER A 19 40.40 10.33 -6.55
N SER A 20 39.82 9.22 -7.00
CA SER A 20 39.13 9.18 -8.29
C SER A 20 37.89 10.08 -8.28
N PRO A 21 37.64 10.87 -9.33
CA PRO A 21 36.43 11.69 -9.46
C PRO A 21 35.21 10.88 -9.94
N VAL A 22 35.40 9.60 -10.27
CA VAL A 22 34.36 8.71 -10.80
C VAL A 22 34.43 7.31 -10.18
N ILE A 23 33.28 6.65 -10.10
CA ILE A 23 33.15 5.23 -9.76
C ILE A 23 32.78 4.47 -11.03
N ILE A 24 33.41 3.32 -11.28
CA ILE A 24 32.94 2.36 -12.28
C ILE A 24 31.82 1.56 -11.64
N ALA A 25 30.59 2.04 -11.77
CA ALA A 25 29.40 1.47 -11.14
C ALA A 25 29.14 0.03 -11.63
N ALA A 26 29.33 -0.23 -12.93
CA ALA A 26 29.23 -1.57 -13.50
C ALA A 26 29.99 -1.66 -14.83
N GLY A 27 30.29 -2.88 -15.27
CA GLY A 27 30.78 -3.12 -16.62
C GLY A 27 30.42 -4.51 -17.11
N ALA A 28 30.08 -4.64 -18.39
CA ALA A 28 29.72 -5.90 -19.01
C ALA A 28 30.48 -6.13 -20.32
N LEU A 29 30.93 -7.37 -20.52
CA LEU A 29 31.47 -7.87 -21.79
C LEU A 29 30.33 -8.53 -22.55
N LEU A 30 30.03 -8.06 -23.75
CA LEU A 30 28.93 -8.55 -24.58
C LEU A 30 29.46 -9.06 -25.92
N LYS A 31 28.87 -10.13 -26.42
CA LYS A 31 29.06 -10.64 -27.77
C LYS A 31 27.86 -10.28 -28.63
N ASP A 32 28.08 -9.57 -29.73
CA ASP A 32 27.05 -9.37 -30.75
C ASP A 32 26.90 -10.64 -31.58
N ASN A 33 25.73 -11.28 -31.50
CA ASN A 33 25.45 -12.55 -32.18
C ASN A 33 25.28 -12.40 -33.69
N LYS A 34 25.06 -11.17 -34.20
CA LYS A 34 24.98 -10.90 -35.63
C LYS A 34 26.34 -10.62 -36.24
N THR A 35 27.16 -9.82 -35.58
CA THR A 35 28.46 -9.40 -36.14
C THR A 35 29.64 -10.24 -35.64
N GLY A 36 29.43 -11.06 -34.60
CA GLY A 36 30.47 -11.85 -33.95
C GLY A 36 31.47 -11.02 -33.12
N ARG A 37 31.29 -9.69 -33.05
CA ARG A 37 32.18 -8.78 -32.33
C ARG A 37 31.94 -8.87 -30.82
N VAL A 38 33.02 -8.65 -30.07
CA VAL A 38 32.97 -8.51 -28.62
C VAL A 38 33.11 -7.03 -28.27
N LEU A 39 32.26 -6.55 -27.39
CA LEU A 39 32.21 -5.16 -26.94
C LEU A 39 32.09 -5.09 -25.42
N VAL A 40 32.64 -4.02 -24.85
CA VAL A 40 32.55 -3.69 -23.44
C VAL A 40 31.61 -2.52 -23.27
N GLN A 41 30.71 -2.62 -22.31
CA GLN A 41 29.81 -1.54 -21.92
C GLN A 41 30.12 -1.18 -20.48
N LEU A 42 30.57 0.06 -20.24
CA LEU A 42 30.87 0.57 -18.91
C LEU A 42 29.77 1.52 -18.45
N LYS A 43 29.44 1.44 -17.18
CA LYS A 43 28.59 2.39 -16.48
C LYS A 43 29.46 3.11 -15.46
N LEU A 44 29.67 4.40 -15.68
CA LEU A 44 30.47 5.28 -14.83
C LEU A 44 29.53 6.22 -14.08
N ARG A 45 29.87 6.58 -12.84
CA ARG A 45 29.15 7.57 -12.03
C ARG A 45 30.11 8.66 -11.59
N SER A 46 29.75 9.92 -11.78
CA SER A 46 30.51 11.04 -11.21
C SER A 46 30.24 11.18 -9.72
N ILE A 47 31.28 11.40 -8.92
CA ILE A 47 31.17 11.66 -7.47
C ILE A 47 31.68 13.03 -7.05
N VAL A 48 32.11 13.86 -8.01
CA VAL A 48 32.68 15.19 -7.77
C VAL A 48 31.70 16.29 -8.18
N SER A 49 31.75 17.44 -7.52
CA SER A 49 30.88 18.60 -7.78
C SER A 49 31.21 19.34 -9.07
N ILE A 50 32.46 19.26 -9.55
CA ILE A 50 32.89 19.90 -10.81
C ILE A 50 32.44 19.05 -11.99
N LYS A 51 31.78 19.69 -12.96
CA LYS A 51 31.28 19.01 -14.16
C LYS A 51 32.42 18.39 -14.99
N ILE A 52 32.20 17.16 -15.45
CA ILE A 52 33.15 16.40 -16.25
C ILE A 52 32.84 16.61 -17.75
N LYS A 53 33.88 16.95 -18.52
CA LYS A 53 33.79 17.14 -19.98
C LYS A 53 34.37 16.00 -20.81
N ALA A 54 35.31 15.25 -20.26
CA ALA A 54 35.87 14.07 -20.92
C ALA A 54 36.41 13.05 -19.92
N VAL A 55 36.36 11.78 -20.29
CA VAL A 55 36.89 10.66 -19.50
C VAL A 55 37.62 9.68 -20.41
N LYS A 56 38.85 9.33 -20.07
CA LYS A 56 39.64 8.32 -20.76
C LYS A 56 39.68 7.05 -19.93
N VAL A 57 39.21 5.96 -20.51
CA VAL A 57 39.21 4.63 -19.89
C VAL A 57 40.17 3.70 -20.62
N LYS A 58 40.76 2.78 -19.86
CA LYS A 58 41.57 1.69 -20.37
C LYS A 58 40.91 0.37 -20.02
N ILE A 59 40.85 -0.53 -21.01
CA ILE A 59 40.29 -1.86 -20.88
C ILE A 59 41.36 -2.88 -21.26
N ILE A 60 41.57 -3.86 -20.39
CA ILE A 60 42.50 -4.96 -20.62
C ILE A 60 41.66 -6.24 -20.77
N PRO A 61 41.56 -6.81 -21.99
CA PRO A 61 40.83 -8.05 -22.20
C PRO A 61 41.66 -9.27 -21.83
N PHE A 62 40.99 -10.28 -21.28
CA PHE A 62 41.60 -11.56 -20.89
C PHE A 62 40.92 -12.73 -21.61
N ASP A 63 41.69 -13.81 -21.80
CA ASP A 63 41.21 -15.08 -22.32
C ASP A 63 40.42 -15.87 -21.25
N VAL A 64 39.95 -17.06 -21.63
CA VAL A 64 39.17 -17.96 -20.75
C VAL A 64 39.94 -18.42 -19.49
N VAL A 65 41.27 -18.25 -19.46
CA VAL A 65 42.14 -18.63 -18.34
C VAL A 65 42.84 -17.41 -17.72
N MET A 66 42.24 -16.22 -17.87
CA MET A 66 42.70 -14.95 -17.27
C MET A 66 44.09 -14.47 -17.75
N ARG A 67 44.55 -14.88 -18.94
CA ARG A 67 45.78 -14.34 -19.54
C ARG A 67 45.45 -13.10 -20.37
N PRO A 68 46.23 -12.01 -20.26
CA PRO A 68 45.98 -10.80 -21.01
C PRO A 68 46.17 -11.05 -22.51
N LEU A 69 45.20 -10.65 -23.33
CA LEU A 69 45.20 -10.86 -24.78
C LEU A 69 46.06 -9.85 -25.55
N GLY A 70 46.79 -8.97 -24.85
CA GLY A 70 47.76 -8.03 -25.44
C GLY A 70 47.16 -6.82 -26.17
N GLY A 71 45.85 -6.82 -26.45
CA GLY A 71 45.12 -5.69 -27.05
C GLY A 71 44.47 -4.79 -25.99
N GLU A 72 45.24 -3.89 -25.37
CA GLU A 72 44.66 -2.83 -24.52
C GLU A 72 43.75 -1.93 -25.37
N ALA A 73 42.49 -1.80 -24.98
CA ALA A 73 41.54 -0.89 -25.62
C ALA A 73 41.47 0.40 -24.80
N VAL A 74 41.90 1.51 -25.39
CA VAL A 74 41.77 2.85 -24.81
C VAL A 74 40.61 3.55 -25.48
N TYR A 75 39.65 4.04 -24.68
CA TYR A 75 38.48 4.75 -25.17
C TYR A 75 38.34 6.10 -24.47
N GLN A 76 37.92 7.12 -25.22
CA GLN A 76 37.68 8.46 -24.71
C GLN A 76 36.21 8.81 -24.87
N TYR A 77 35.54 9.06 -23.74
CA TYR A 77 34.25 9.73 -23.72
C TYR A 77 34.53 11.23 -23.82
N LEU A 78 34.04 11.86 -24.89
CA LEU A 78 34.22 13.29 -25.18
C LEU A 78 32.87 14.00 -25.13
N ASP A 79 32.90 15.34 -25.14
CA ASP A 79 31.73 16.21 -25.21
C ASP A 79 30.69 15.91 -24.11
N LEU A 80 31.18 15.56 -22.90
CA LEU A 80 30.34 15.27 -21.75
C LEU A 80 29.87 16.55 -21.05
N ASP A 81 28.68 16.52 -20.48
CA ASP A 81 28.16 17.50 -19.51
C ASP A 81 27.63 16.75 -18.28
N VAL A 82 28.54 16.03 -17.60
CA VAL A 82 28.19 15.13 -16.51
C VAL A 82 28.30 15.88 -15.18
N CYS A 83 27.17 16.01 -14.49
CA CYS A 83 27.09 16.55 -13.14
C CYS A 83 27.37 15.46 -12.09
N ARG A 84 27.58 15.85 -10.83
CA ARG A 84 27.68 14.92 -9.69
C ARG A 84 26.52 13.93 -9.67
N ASP A 85 26.78 12.72 -9.21
CA ASP A 85 25.85 11.57 -9.12
C ASP A 85 25.28 11.07 -10.46
N THR A 86 25.58 11.73 -11.57
CA THR A 86 25.06 11.35 -12.89
C THR A 86 25.80 10.13 -13.41
N GLU A 87 25.05 9.17 -13.94
CA GLU A 87 25.57 7.96 -14.55
C GLU A 87 25.70 8.11 -16.07
N PHE A 88 26.84 7.70 -16.63
CA PHE A 88 27.15 7.83 -18.05
C PHE A 88 28.00 6.67 -18.58
N GLY A 89 28.20 6.63 -19.90
CA GLY A 89 28.95 5.58 -20.60
C GLY A 89 28.13 4.35 -21.00
N GLN A 90 27.06 4.04 -20.26
CA GLN A 90 26.25 2.84 -20.43
C GLN A 90 25.46 2.77 -21.75
N LYS A 91 25.52 3.78 -22.61
CA LYS A 91 24.88 3.75 -23.95
C LYS A 91 25.91 3.63 -25.08
N THR A 92 27.20 3.65 -24.76
CA THR A 92 28.28 3.74 -25.74
C THR A 92 29.18 2.51 -25.64
N PRO A 93 29.02 1.51 -26.51
CA PRO A 93 29.80 0.29 -26.46
C PRO A 93 31.23 0.52 -26.97
N ILE A 94 32.21 -0.04 -26.27
CA ILE A 94 33.62 -0.03 -26.63
C ILE A 94 33.95 -1.35 -27.33
N ILE A 95 34.18 -1.30 -28.63
CA ILE A 95 34.47 -2.50 -29.44
C ILE A 95 35.90 -2.95 -29.16
N LEU A 96 36.08 -4.23 -28.82
CA LEU A 96 37.39 -4.82 -28.62
C LEU A 96 37.93 -5.39 -29.93
N SER A 97 39.24 -5.26 -30.14
CA SER A 97 39.94 -5.90 -31.27
C SER A 97 39.95 -7.42 -31.17
N GLU A 98 39.98 -7.95 -29.94
CA GLU A 98 40.13 -9.37 -29.65
C GLU A 98 38.77 -10.05 -29.43
N ALA A 99 38.23 -10.70 -30.46
CA ALA A 99 36.96 -11.43 -30.39
C ALA A 99 36.99 -12.67 -29.45
N SER A 100 38.19 -13.10 -29.05
CA SER A 100 38.43 -14.18 -28.10
C SER A 100 38.29 -13.76 -26.63
N ALA A 101 38.10 -12.47 -26.33
CA ALA A 101 37.95 -11.97 -24.97
C ALA A 101 36.79 -12.67 -24.24
N ARG A 102 37.05 -13.10 -22.99
CA ARG A 102 36.06 -13.77 -22.13
C ARG A 102 35.93 -13.12 -20.76
N SER A 103 36.89 -12.30 -20.35
CA SER A 103 36.76 -11.36 -19.24
C SER A 103 37.57 -10.10 -19.55
N PHE A 104 37.46 -9.08 -18.71
CA PHE A 104 38.23 -7.84 -18.86
C PHE A 104 38.41 -7.16 -17.50
N SER A 105 39.42 -6.30 -17.39
CA SER A 105 39.51 -5.28 -16.35
C SER A 105 39.32 -3.89 -16.97
N ALA A 106 38.83 -2.95 -16.18
CA ALA A 106 38.66 -1.57 -16.60
C ALA A 106 39.26 -0.63 -15.55
N SER A 107 39.92 0.43 -16.02
CA SER A 107 40.43 1.53 -15.22
C SER A 107 40.11 2.86 -15.90
N VAL A 108 40.00 3.93 -15.11
CA VAL A 108 39.94 5.30 -15.63
C VAL A 108 41.34 5.89 -15.54
N ASP A 109 41.91 6.28 -16.68
CA ASP A 109 43.27 6.84 -16.76
C ASP A 109 43.27 8.36 -16.54
N GLU A 110 42.27 9.06 -17.08
CA GLU A 110 42.21 10.53 -17.09
C GLU A 110 40.77 11.03 -17.05
N VAL A 111 40.51 12.08 -16.27
CA VAL A 111 39.23 12.80 -16.23
C VAL A 111 39.50 14.28 -16.38
N ALA A 112 38.89 14.90 -17.40
CA ALA A 112 39.00 16.33 -17.67
C ALA A 112 37.71 17.04 -17.27
N PHE A 113 37.87 18.20 -16.63
CA PHE A 113 36.77 18.98 -16.07
C PHE A 113 36.46 20.24 -16.90
N MET A 114 35.28 20.81 -16.69
CA MET A 114 34.82 22.02 -17.38
C MET A 114 35.67 23.26 -17.05
N ASP A 115 36.34 23.30 -15.89
CA ASP A 115 37.28 24.36 -15.50
C ASP A 115 38.68 24.20 -16.11
N ASN A 116 38.88 23.19 -16.96
CA ASN A 116 40.15 22.79 -17.58
C ASN A 116 41.18 22.15 -16.65
N SER A 117 40.82 21.82 -15.40
CA SER A 117 41.63 20.93 -14.58
C SER A 117 41.53 19.48 -15.10
N VAL A 118 42.54 18.66 -14.78
CA VAL A 118 42.64 17.26 -15.22
C VAL A 118 43.09 16.40 -14.05
N TRP A 119 42.33 15.34 -13.77
CA TRP A 119 42.71 14.27 -12.86
C TRP A 119 43.37 13.12 -13.63
N ASN A 120 44.44 12.56 -13.09
CA ASN A 120 45.15 11.41 -13.66
C ASN A 120 45.20 10.29 -12.63
N SER A 121 44.97 9.06 -13.10
CA SER A 121 44.95 7.86 -12.27
C SER A 121 46.30 7.57 -11.61
N SER A 122 46.27 7.11 -10.36
CA SER A 122 47.40 6.37 -9.80
C SER A 122 47.55 5.05 -10.55
N LYS A 123 48.76 4.47 -10.61
CA LYS A 123 48.98 3.16 -11.25
C LYS A 123 48.46 1.99 -10.39
N GLU A 124 47.52 2.25 -9.50
CA GLU A 124 46.96 1.29 -8.55
C GLU A 124 45.75 0.58 -9.16
N ASP A 125 45.46 -0.60 -8.65
CA ASP A 125 44.35 -1.41 -9.13
C ASP A 125 43.02 -0.88 -8.59
N TRP A 126 42.04 -0.74 -9.48
CA TRP A 126 40.66 -0.40 -9.13
C TRP A 126 40.00 -1.56 -8.39
N ARG A 127 39.47 -1.29 -7.19
CA ARG A 127 38.89 -2.31 -6.31
C ARG A 127 37.42 -2.02 -6.05
N ALA A 128 36.64 -3.08 -5.86
CA ALA A 128 35.25 -2.94 -5.48
C ALA A 128 35.16 -2.26 -4.10
N LEU A 129 34.33 -1.22 -4.01
CA LEU A 129 33.97 -0.64 -2.73
C LEU A 129 33.28 -1.70 -1.87
N PRO A 130 33.56 -1.77 -0.55
CA PRO A 130 32.88 -2.72 0.31
C PRO A 130 31.38 -2.41 0.35
N VAL A 131 30.57 -3.46 0.44
CA VAL A 131 29.14 -3.31 0.66
C VAL A 131 28.94 -2.94 2.14
N PRO A 132 28.30 -1.80 2.47
CA PRO A 132 28.02 -1.46 3.86
C PRO A 132 27.15 -2.54 4.52
N SER A 133 27.38 -2.80 5.81
CA SER A 133 26.51 -3.65 6.61
C SER A 133 25.10 -3.05 6.72
N LEU A 134 24.10 -3.91 6.86
CA LEU A 134 22.74 -3.44 7.11
C LEU A 134 22.58 -3.03 8.58
N LEU A 135 21.74 -2.04 8.86
CA LEU A 135 21.38 -1.61 10.23
C LEU A 135 20.84 -2.77 11.06
N ILE A 136 20.12 -3.70 10.43
CA ILE A 136 19.58 -4.89 11.12
C ILE A 136 20.66 -5.90 11.49
N GLU A 137 21.74 -5.99 10.71
CA GLU A 137 22.88 -6.85 11.01
C GLU A 137 23.69 -6.29 12.19
N GLU A 138 23.83 -4.97 12.24
CA GLU A 138 24.56 -4.28 13.31
C GLU A 138 23.77 -4.20 14.62
N LEU A 139 22.47 -3.88 14.55
CA LEU A 139 21.62 -3.65 15.73
C LEU A 139 20.90 -4.92 16.20
N GLY A 140 20.71 -5.93 15.34
CA GLY A 140 20.13 -7.23 15.69
C GLY A 140 18.65 -7.22 16.11
N ASP A 141 18.00 -6.05 16.16
CA ASP A 141 16.62 -5.85 16.58
C ASP A 141 15.95 -4.79 15.70
N ILE A 142 14.83 -5.15 15.08
CA ILE A 142 14.06 -4.27 14.19
C ILE A 142 13.50 -3.04 14.91
N GLU A 143 13.20 -3.14 16.21
CA GLU A 143 12.74 -1.99 17.00
C GLU A 143 13.88 -1.01 17.32
N LEU A 144 15.12 -1.47 17.32
CA LEU A 144 16.30 -0.60 17.38
C LEU A 144 16.58 0.08 16.04
N VAL A 145 16.37 -0.63 14.93
CA VAL A 145 16.44 -0.03 13.58
C VAL A 145 15.38 1.07 13.43
N LYS A 146 14.14 0.81 13.85
CA LYS A 146 13.07 1.85 13.88
C LYS A 146 13.48 3.03 14.75
N GLN A 147 14.02 2.78 15.94
CA GLN A 147 14.46 3.87 16.81
C GLN A 147 15.57 4.70 16.17
N TYR A 148 16.57 4.05 15.55
CA TYR A 148 17.66 4.73 14.84
C TYR A 148 17.14 5.64 13.72
N ARG A 149 16.14 5.19 12.98
CA ARG A 149 15.50 5.97 11.92
C ARG A 149 14.73 7.18 12.44
N LEU A 150 14.08 7.05 13.58
CA LEU A 150 13.41 8.17 14.25
C LEU A 150 14.41 9.23 14.71
N GLU A 151 15.53 8.81 15.31
CA GLU A 151 16.58 9.73 15.77
C GLU A 151 17.30 10.45 14.64
N THR A 152 17.53 9.74 13.53
CA THR A 152 18.24 10.29 12.37
C THR A 152 17.31 10.94 11.35
N ASN A 153 16.01 10.68 11.40
CA ASN A 153 15.04 11.04 10.36
C ASN A 153 15.47 10.51 8.98
N THR A 154 15.89 9.24 8.92
CA THR A 154 16.39 8.60 7.69
C THR A 154 15.58 7.34 7.35
N ASP A 155 15.41 7.11 6.05
CA ASP A 155 14.78 5.88 5.52
C ASP A 155 15.81 4.80 5.12
N GLY A 156 17.10 5.05 5.37
CA GLY A 156 18.22 4.19 4.99
C GLY A 156 18.22 2.84 5.73
N PHE A 157 18.74 1.80 5.08
CA PHE A 157 18.85 0.43 5.64
C PHE A 157 20.29 0.02 5.93
N THR A 158 21.28 0.79 5.47
CA THR A 158 22.71 0.51 5.64
C THR A 158 23.32 1.36 6.74
N CYS A 159 24.36 0.84 7.40
CA CYS A 159 25.20 1.62 8.28
C CYS A 159 26.03 2.63 7.47
N PRO A 160 26.31 3.83 8.01
CA PRO A 160 27.32 4.70 7.43
C PRO A 160 28.67 3.99 7.47
N ALA A 161 29.44 4.07 6.39
CA ALA A 161 30.69 3.32 6.24
C ALA A 161 31.80 4.19 5.64
N GLU A 162 33.02 4.01 6.13
CA GLU A 162 34.21 4.73 5.68
C GLU A 162 35.09 3.83 4.79
N PHE A 163 35.57 4.38 3.68
CA PHE A 163 36.32 3.69 2.65
C PHE A 163 37.44 4.57 2.08
N GLU A 164 38.66 4.39 2.56
CA GLU A 164 39.83 5.20 2.13
C GLU A 164 39.59 6.71 2.30
N ASP A 165 39.36 7.44 1.20
CA ASP A 165 39.05 8.87 1.17
C ASP A 165 37.56 9.18 0.91
N LEU A 166 36.71 8.16 0.94
CA LEU A 166 35.25 8.26 0.83
C LEU A 166 34.55 7.82 2.12
N TRP A 167 33.31 8.29 2.30
CA TRP A 167 32.34 7.66 3.18
C TRP A 167 30.98 7.56 2.49
N GLN A 168 30.24 6.51 2.80
CA GLN A 168 28.88 6.30 2.32
C GLN A 168 27.88 6.66 3.41
N CYS A 169 26.93 7.51 3.06
CA CYS A 169 25.82 7.88 3.91
C CYS A 169 24.74 6.78 3.94
N VAL A 170 23.89 6.76 4.97
CA VAL A 170 22.74 5.86 5.09
C VAL A 170 21.73 6.00 3.92
N CYS A 171 21.73 7.12 3.20
CA CYS A 171 20.94 7.30 1.98
C CYS A 171 21.59 6.68 0.72
N GLY A 172 22.69 5.94 0.90
CA GLY A 172 23.45 5.26 -0.17
C GLY A 172 24.40 6.16 -0.97
N THR A 173 24.49 7.45 -0.62
CA THR A 173 25.31 8.44 -1.35
C THR A 173 26.76 8.43 -0.88
N TYR A 174 27.71 8.45 -1.81
CA TYR A 174 29.14 8.59 -1.52
C TYR A 174 29.55 10.06 -1.41
N ASN A 175 30.36 10.36 -0.41
CA ASN A 175 30.92 11.67 -0.13
C ASN A 175 32.41 11.52 0.12
N TYR A 176 33.21 12.56 -0.12
CA TYR A 176 34.61 12.57 0.28
C TYR A 176 34.74 12.82 1.77
N MET A 177 35.82 12.34 2.39
CA MET A 177 36.07 12.49 3.83
C MET A 177 36.25 13.96 4.28
N ASP A 178 36.56 14.87 3.35
CA ASP A 178 36.61 16.31 3.62
C ASP A 178 35.24 17.01 3.50
N GLU A 179 34.20 16.28 3.08
CA GLU A 179 32.82 16.77 3.04
C GLU A 179 32.13 16.47 4.38
N PRO A 180 31.87 17.50 5.21
CA PRO A 180 31.37 17.30 6.58
C PRO A 180 29.92 16.80 6.63
N MET A 181 29.17 16.92 5.54
CA MET A 181 27.77 16.55 5.43
C MET A 181 27.52 15.83 4.11
N CYS A 182 26.60 14.87 4.12
CA CYS A 182 26.14 14.23 2.92
C CYS A 182 25.52 15.26 1.99
N HIS A 183 26.05 15.37 0.77
CA HIS A 183 25.58 16.38 -0.18
C HIS A 183 24.12 16.15 -0.65
N ARG A 184 23.56 14.95 -0.41
CA ARG A 184 22.18 14.59 -0.77
C ARG A 184 21.19 14.80 0.38
N CYS A 185 21.41 14.15 1.53
CA CYS A 185 20.46 14.18 2.64
C CYS A 185 20.83 15.16 3.77
N GLY A 186 22.01 15.78 3.71
CA GLY A 186 22.45 16.78 4.69
C GLY A 186 22.99 16.22 6.01
N HIS A 187 22.89 14.91 6.28
CA HIS A 187 23.43 14.31 7.51
C HIS A 187 24.95 14.27 7.52
N SER A 188 25.57 14.59 8.65
CA SER A 188 26.99 14.35 8.85
C SER A 188 27.28 12.89 9.23
N LEU A 189 28.47 12.42 8.87
CA LEU A 189 28.94 11.08 9.27
C LEU A 189 28.95 10.93 10.81
N GLU A 190 29.40 11.97 11.52
CA GLU A 190 29.50 11.96 12.98
C GLU A 190 28.12 11.86 13.65
N GLU A 191 27.09 12.55 13.13
CA GLU A 191 25.71 12.42 13.63
C GLU A 191 25.18 11.00 13.44
N LEU A 192 25.37 10.43 12.25
CA LEU A 192 24.90 9.08 11.92
C LEU A 192 25.58 8.01 12.76
N GLN A 193 26.90 8.15 13.01
CA GLN A 193 27.67 7.26 13.87
C GLN A 193 27.28 7.42 15.35
N LYS A 194 27.06 8.64 15.85
CA LYS A 194 26.59 8.88 17.23
C LYS A 194 25.21 8.28 17.47
N ALA A 195 24.32 8.37 16.48
CA ALA A 195 22.99 7.78 16.56
C ALA A 195 23.01 6.25 16.65
N LEU A 196 24.08 5.58 16.18
CA LEU A 196 24.26 4.12 16.32
C LEU A 196 24.65 3.67 17.73
N ASN A 197 24.69 4.58 18.72
CA ASN A 197 24.95 4.21 20.10
C ASN A 197 23.85 3.27 20.65
N LEU A 198 24.20 1.99 20.78
CA LEU A 198 23.27 0.92 21.16
C LEU A 198 22.58 1.19 22.50
N ASP A 199 23.32 1.62 23.52
CA ASP A 199 22.77 1.89 24.86
C ASP A 199 21.70 2.99 24.82
N ASN A 200 21.96 4.06 24.05
CA ASN A 200 21.01 5.15 23.88
C ASN A 200 19.78 4.70 23.08
N LEU A 201 19.98 3.94 21.99
CA LEU A 201 18.88 3.40 21.18
C LEU A 201 17.98 2.44 21.97
N VAL A 202 18.57 1.56 22.79
CA VAL A 202 17.81 0.65 23.67
C VAL A 202 16.96 1.45 24.65
N ARG A 203 17.54 2.45 25.30
CA ARG A 203 16.82 3.33 26.24
C ARG A 203 15.65 4.05 25.57
N LEU A 204 15.87 4.63 24.39
CA LEU A 204 14.84 5.37 23.65
C LEU A 204 13.75 4.45 23.10
N LYS A 205 14.12 3.26 22.62
CA LYS A 205 13.19 2.20 22.23
C LYS A 205 12.29 1.82 23.40
N GLU A 206 12.85 1.56 24.58
CA GLU A 206 12.08 1.16 25.76
C GLU A 206 11.09 2.25 26.21
N LEU A 207 11.51 3.53 26.15
CA LEU A 207 10.62 4.67 26.42
C LEU A 207 9.46 4.73 25.42
N ARG A 208 9.76 4.66 24.11
CA ARG A 208 8.75 4.65 23.04
C ARG A 208 7.75 3.51 23.21
N LEU A 209 8.22 2.27 23.43
CA LEU A 209 7.35 1.11 23.61
C LEU A 209 6.49 1.21 24.88
N ALA A 210 6.99 1.84 25.94
CA ALA A 210 6.21 2.08 27.15
C ALA A 210 5.08 3.10 26.90
N GLU A 211 5.35 4.18 26.17
CA GLU A 211 4.36 5.18 25.76
C GLU A 211 3.29 4.58 24.85
N GLU A 212 3.69 3.84 23.80
CA GLU A 212 2.76 3.15 22.88
C GLU A 212 1.84 2.18 23.64
N LYS A 213 2.39 1.42 24.59
CA LYS A 213 1.61 0.49 25.43
C LYS A 213 0.62 1.23 26.32
N GLN A 214 1.02 2.37 26.90
CA GLN A 214 0.15 3.20 27.73
C GLN A 214 -0.99 3.79 26.90
N LEU A 215 -0.71 4.31 25.71
CA LEU A 215 -1.72 4.81 24.77
C LEU A 215 -2.71 3.71 24.35
N LEU A 216 -2.24 2.49 24.13
CA LEU A 216 -3.11 1.36 23.80
C LEU A 216 -4.05 0.99 24.96
N ILE A 217 -3.56 1.05 26.20
CA ILE A 217 -4.38 0.80 27.41
C ILE A 217 -5.43 1.91 27.56
N GLU A 218 -5.04 3.16 27.36
CA GLU A 218 -5.94 4.31 27.43
C GLU A 218 -7.03 4.26 26.35
N LYS A 219 -6.65 3.91 25.11
CA LYS A 219 -7.59 3.72 24.00
C LYS A 219 -8.59 2.60 24.29
N ARG A 220 -8.13 1.44 24.79
CA ARG A 220 -9.02 0.33 25.20
C ARG A 220 -9.98 0.75 26.32
N ALA A 221 -9.50 1.48 27.32
CA ALA A 221 -10.35 1.97 28.41
C ALA A 221 -11.39 3.00 27.91
N ALA A 222 -11.01 3.86 26.96
CA ALA A 222 -11.91 4.81 26.32
C ALA A 222 -12.99 4.11 25.47
N ASP A 223 -12.61 3.10 24.68
CA ASP A 223 -13.52 2.31 23.86
C ASP A 223 -14.51 1.51 24.73
N GLU A 224 -14.05 0.91 25.83
CA GLU A 224 -14.91 0.22 26.80
C GLU A 224 -15.90 1.18 27.47
N LYS A 225 -15.46 2.37 27.86
CA LYS A 225 -16.32 3.41 28.43
C LYS A 225 -17.36 3.89 27.42
N ALA A 226 -16.96 4.14 26.17
CA ALA A 226 -17.87 4.53 25.09
C ALA A 226 -18.90 3.43 24.79
N ALA A 227 -18.51 2.15 24.82
CA ALA A 227 -19.42 1.02 24.66
C ALA A 227 -20.44 0.92 25.82
N GLN A 228 -19.99 1.14 27.06
CA GLN A 228 -20.87 1.17 28.24
C GLN A 228 -21.87 2.34 28.18
N GLU A 229 -21.43 3.53 27.79
CA GLU A 229 -22.28 4.70 27.61
C GLU A 229 -23.33 4.51 26.52
N LYS A 230 -22.93 3.97 25.35
CA LYS A 230 -23.86 3.61 24.26
C LYS A 230 -24.91 2.60 24.72
N ALA A 231 -24.50 1.56 25.47
CA ALA A 231 -25.42 0.57 26.02
C ALA A 231 -26.39 1.15 27.08
N ALA A 232 -25.94 2.12 27.88
CA ALA A 232 -26.77 2.82 28.86
C ALA A 232 -27.81 3.73 28.19
N VAL A 233 -27.41 4.47 27.15
CA VAL A 233 -28.29 5.34 26.35
C VAL A 233 -29.38 4.51 25.64
N GLU A 234 -29.02 3.35 25.07
CA GLU A 234 -29.99 2.48 24.40
C GLU A 234 -31.02 1.89 25.37
N LYS A 235 -30.57 1.43 26.55
CA LYS A 235 -31.48 0.99 27.63
C LYS A 235 -32.41 2.12 28.11
N ALA A 236 -31.93 3.35 28.14
CA ALA A 236 -32.73 4.53 28.51
C ALA A 236 -33.76 4.90 27.41
N ARG A 237 -33.39 4.82 26.11
CA ARG A 237 -34.31 5.03 24.97
C ARG A 237 -35.46 4.02 24.99
N ILE A 238 -35.18 2.74 25.26
CA ILE A 238 -36.19 1.68 25.36
C ILE A 238 -37.16 1.94 26.53
N ARG A 239 -36.66 2.43 27.68
CA ARG A 239 -37.51 2.81 28.84
C ARG A 239 -38.40 4.03 28.54
N LYS A 240 -37.90 5.03 27.81
CA LYS A 240 -38.68 6.21 27.41
C LYS A 240 -39.78 5.86 26.40
N ARG A 241 -39.51 4.99 25.42
CA ARG A 241 -40.53 4.48 24.46
C ARG A 241 -41.70 3.77 25.15
N LYS A 242 -41.46 3.06 26.26
CA LYS A 242 -42.54 2.40 27.05
C LYS A 242 -43.41 3.36 27.88
N LYS A 243 -42.93 4.57 28.22
CA LYS A 243 -43.69 5.57 29.00
C LYS A 243 -44.57 6.50 28.14
N VAL A 244 -44.22 6.71 26.87
CA VAL A 244 -44.96 7.63 25.96
C VAL A 244 -46.27 7.04 25.44
N ILE A 245 -46.38 5.71 25.33
CA ILE A 245 -47.59 5.01 24.81
C ILE A 245 -48.78 5.05 25.81
N VAL A 246 -48.54 5.30 27.11
CA VAL A 246 -49.59 5.26 28.16
C VAL A 246 -50.22 6.63 28.43
N VAL A 247 -49.60 7.74 27.99
CA VAL A 247 -50.03 9.12 28.35
C VAL A 247 -50.86 9.80 27.25
N SER A 248 -50.83 9.31 26.00
CA SER A 248 -51.51 9.95 24.86
C SER A 248 -53.03 9.70 24.76
N ALA A 249 -53.61 8.87 25.64
CA ALA A 249 -55.03 8.50 25.59
C ALA A 249 -55.95 9.33 26.54
N ILE A 250 -55.40 10.15 27.44
CA ILE A 250 -56.18 10.81 28.51
C ILE A 250 -56.36 12.32 28.28
N THR A 251 -55.52 12.97 27.47
CA THR A 251 -55.52 14.42 27.27
C THR A 251 -56.53 14.93 26.24
N VAL A 252 -57.00 14.09 25.31
CA VAL A 252 -57.93 14.49 24.24
C VAL A 252 -59.38 14.64 24.75
N CYS A 253 -59.77 13.93 25.80
CA CYS A 253 -61.13 13.99 26.35
C CYS A 253 -61.40 15.21 27.25
N PHE A 254 -60.37 15.83 27.82
CA PHE A 254 -60.53 17.00 28.71
C PHE A 254 -60.64 18.33 27.95
N ILE A 255 -60.07 18.42 26.74
CA ILE A 255 -60.09 19.65 25.93
C ILE A 255 -61.49 19.87 25.31
N ILE A 256 -62.20 18.78 24.98
CA ILE A 256 -63.54 18.86 24.38
C ILE A 256 -64.61 19.30 25.40
N ALA A 257 -64.40 19.05 26.70
CA ALA A 257 -65.35 19.40 27.75
C ALA A 257 -65.24 20.87 28.24
N ALA A 258 -64.09 21.53 28.03
CA ALA A 258 -63.84 22.89 28.51
C ALA A 258 -64.37 23.99 27.57
N VAL A 259 -64.54 23.69 26.27
CA VAL A 259 -64.94 24.66 25.25
C VAL A 259 -66.46 24.97 25.27
N ILE A 260 -67.28 24.11 25.89
CA ILE A 260 -68.75 24.23 25.84
C ILE A 260 -69.33 25.20 26.90
N ILE A 261 -68.54 25.69 27.87
CA ILE A 261 -69.08 26.41 29.04
C ILE A 261 -68.92 27.94 29.00
N ILE A 262 -68.14 28.52 28.07
CA ILE A 262 -67.83 29.98 28.10
C ILE A 262 -68.73 30.82 27.17
N ASN A 263 -69.82 30.28 26.63
CA ASN A 263 -70.68 31.07 25.73
C ASN A 263 -72.15 31.14 26.18
N ARG A 264 -72.43 32.00 27.17
CA ARG A 264 -73.77 32.55 27.40
C ARG A 264 -73.77 33.97 27.99
N VAL A 265 -74.16 34.93 27.12
CA VAL A 265 -75.25 35.94 27.29
C VAL A 265 -74.89 37.44 27.53
N VAL A 266 -75.00 38.24 26.44
CA VAL A 266 -75.75 39.51 26.15
C VAL A 266 -75.52 40.76 27.07
N VAL A 267 -75.09 41.97 26.61
CA VAL A 267 -75.77 43.04 25.78
C VAL A 267 -74.72 44.03 25.15
N PRO A 268 -74.73 44.35 23.82
CA PRO A 268 -74.04 45.57 23.33
C PRO A 268 -74.70 46.23 22.07
N SER A 269 -75.29 47.43 22.14
CA SER A 269 -75.74 48.11 20.88
C SER A 269 -75.32 49.58 20.70
N VAL A 270 -74.51 50.14 21.61
CA VAL A 270 -73.88 51.47 21.41
C VAL A 270 -72.35 51.39 21.33
N LYS A 271 -71.75 50.24 21.71
CA LYS A 271 -70.30 49.95 21.59
C LYS A 271 -69.87 49.49 20.19
N ASN A 272 -70.74 48.75 19.48
CA ASN A 272 -70.35 48.02 18.26
C ASN A 272 -70.05 48.93 17.06
N ASP A 273 -70.68 50.10 16.96
CA ASP A 273 -70.44 51.01 15.81
C ASP A 273 -69.06 51.71 15.89
N ARG A 274 -68.57 51.95 17.11
CA ARG A 274 -67.21 52.46 17.35
C ARG A 274 -66.18 51.34 17.18
N ALA A 275 -66.42 50.17 17.77
CA ALA A 275 -65.54 49.02 17.65
C ALA A 275 -65.42 48.51 16.20
N TYR A 276 -66.50 48.60 15.40
CA TYR A 276 -66.48 48.30 13.97
C TYR A 276 -65.61 49.30 13.19
N LYS A 277 -65.69 50.61 13.47
CA LYS A 277 -64.80 51.61 12.85
C LYS A 277 -63.34 51.41 13.26
N GLU A 278 -63.09 51.06 14.52
CA GLU A 278 -61.74 50.72 15.00
C GLU A 278 -61.20 49.47 14.29
N ALA A 279 -62.02 48.43 14.08
CA ALA A 279 -61.65 47.25 13.30
C ALA A 279 -61.36 47.57 11.83
N CYS A 280 -62.16 48.43 11.19
CA CYS A 280 -61.87 48.91 9.82
C CYS A 280 -60.55 49.70 9.73
N MET A 281 -60.24 50.54 10.73
CA MET A 281 -58.96 51.25 10.76
C MET A 281 -57.78 50.28 10.92
N LEU A 282 -57.91 49.25 11.75
CA LEU A 282 -56.90 48.19 11.88
C LEU A 282 -56.67 47.45 10.55
N MET A 283 -57.73 47.24 9.77
CA MET A 283 -57.64 46.67 8.42
C MET A 283 -56.89 47.59 7.45
N GLU A 284 -57.19 48.90 7.46
CA GLU A 284 -56.50 49.90 6.63
C GLU A 284 -55.02 50.08 7.02
N GLU A 285 -54.69 49.88 8.30
CA GLU A 285 -53.32 49.90 8.82
C GLU A 285 -52.54 48.61 8.55
N GLY A 286 -53.17 47.58 7.94
CA GLY A 286 -52.54 46.28 7.67
C GLY A 286 -52.38 45.39 8.90
N LYS A 287 -53.03 45.71 10.03
CA LYS A 287 -52.99 44.92 11.27
C LYS A 287 -54.06 43.83 11.24
N TYR A 288 -53.91 42.90 10.29
CA TYR A 288 -54.98 41.96 9.96
C TYR A 288 -55.35 41.00 11.11
N SER A 289 -54.42 40.64 12.00
CA SER A 289 -54.70 39.82 13.21
C SER A 289 -55.59 40.55 14.20
N GLU A 290 -55.21 41.78 14.55
CA GLU A 290 -55.98 42.65 15.45
C GLU A 290 -57.35 43.00 14.82
N ALA A 291 -57.40 43.22 13.51
CA ALA A 291 -58.63 43.47 12.78
C ALA A 291 -59.57 42.25 12.81
N GLN A 292 -59.06 41.04 12.58
CA GLN A 292 -59.85 39.81 12.62
C GLN A 292 -60.45 39.57 14.02
N GLU A 293 -59.65 39.69 15.08
CA GLU A 293 -60.15 39.55 16.46
C GLU A 293 -61.22 40.61 16.77
N ALA A 294 -60.97 41.86 16.37
CA ALA A 294 -61.91 42.96 16.57
C ALA A 294 -63.22 42.76 15.79
N PHE A 295 -63.17 42.21 14.57
CA PHE A 295 -64.35 41.88 13.78
C PHE A 295 -65.12 40.67 14.34
N LEU A 296 -64.44 39.61 14.78
CA LEU A 296 -65.08 38.46 15.44
C LEU A 296 -65.76 38.84 16.76
N ALA A 297 -65.20 39.80 17.49
CA ALA A 297 -65.78 40.31 18.74
C ALA A 297 -67.10 41.09 18.53
N LEU A 298 -67.45 41.44 17.29
CA LEU A 298 -68.66 42.20 16.96
C LEU A 298 -69.92 41.34 16.77
N ASP A 299 -69.79 40.01 16.78
CA ASP A 299 -70.88 39.02 16.89
C ASP A 299 -72.12 39.32 16.03
N GLY A 300 -71.99 39.22 14.70
CA GLY A 300 -73.08 39.41 13.74
C GLY A 300 -73.48 40.87 13.46
N TYR A 301 -72.66 41.84 13.87
CA TYR A 301 -72.90 43.25 13.59
C TYR A 301 -72.43 43.67 12.18
N LYS A 302 -73.36 44.16 11.35
CA LYS A 302 -73.12 44.53 9.93
C LYS A 302 -72.54 43.34 9.13
N ASP A 303 -71.53 43.60 8.32
CA ASP A 303 -70.71 42.66 7.55
C ASP A 303 -69.43 42.28 8.32
N ALA A 304 -69.37 42.45 9.64
CA ALA A 304 -68.16 42.15 10.42
C ALA A 304 -67.69 40.69 10.26
N GLU A 305 -68.60 39.74 10.04
CA GLU A 305 -68.23 38.34 9.77
C GLU A 305 -67.49 38.19 8.43
N GLU A 306 -67.96 38.87 7.38
CA GLU A 306 -67.30 38.95 6.07
C GLU A 306 -65.96 39.72 6.16
N GLN A 307 -65.91 40.80 6.93
CA GLN A 307 -64.66 41.55 7.16
C GLN A 307 -63.65 40.75 7.99
N ALA A 308 -64.09 39.93 8.95
CA ALA A 308 -63.21 39.00 9.65
C ALA A 308 -62.61 37.96 8.70
N GLU A 309 -63.41 37.44 7.76
CA GLU A 309 -62.94 36.53 6.72
C GLU A 309 -61.95 37.22 5.75
N ASN A 310 -62.23 38.45 5.31
CA ASN A 310 -61.30 39.25 4.49
C ASN A 310 -59.99 39.56 5.21
N ALA A 311 -60.04 39.83 6.52
CA ALA A 311 -58.85 40.06 7.35
C ALA A 311 -58.02 38.77 7.41
N HIS A 312 -58.67 37.62 7.61
CA HIS A 312 -58.00 36.33 7.60
C HIS A 312 -57.35 36.00 6.25
N ILE A 313 -58.05 36.25 5.13
CA ILE A 313 -57.50 36.07 3.78
C ILE A 313 -56.28 36.97 3.56
N SER A 314 -56.31 38.21 4.07
CA SER A 314 -55.17 39.14 3.98
C SER A 314 -53.96 38.69 4.80
N GLN A 315 -54.17 38.10 5.98
CA GLN A 315 -53.08 37.46 6.75
C GLN A 315 -52.45 36.30 5.96
N LEU A 316 -53.28 35.44 5.38
CA LEU A 316 -52.81 34.30 4.59
C LEU A 316 -52.02 34.76 3.35
N GLU A 317 -52.41 35.87 2.73
CA GLU A 317 -51.68 36.50 1.62
C GLU A 317 -50.29 36.98 2.04
N GLU A 318 -50.18 37.70 3.17
CA GLU A 318 -48.90 38.19 3.68
C GLU A 318 -47.95 37.04 4.05
N GLU A 319 -48.47 36.00 4.69
CA GLU A 319 -47.71 34.79 5.03
C GLU A 319 -47.26 34.01 3.79
N TYR A 320 -48.09 33.98 2.74
CA TYR A 320 -47.75 33.37 1.45
C TYR A 320 -46.64 34.15 0.72
N ASP A 321 -46.71 35.49 0.70
CA ASP A 321 -45.65 36.32 0.13
C ASP A 321 -44.34 36.17 0.92
N ARG A 322 -44.42 36.03 2.25
CA ARG A 322 -43.25 35.74 3.08
C ARG A 322 -42.64 34.37 2.75
N ALA A 323 -43.46 33.35 2.56
CA ALA A 323 -43.01 32.02 2.15
C ALA A 323 -42.31 32.04 0.78
N LYS A 324 -42.84 32.78 -0.19
CA LYS A 324 -42.17 33.03 -1.48
C LYS A 324 -40.85 33.77 -1.33
N ALA A 325 -40.80 34.79 -0.50
CA ALA A 325 -39.56 35.52 -0.25
C ALA A 325 -38.45 34.64 0.34
N PHE A 326 -38.80 33.64 1.16
CA PHE A 326 -37.83 32.61 1.61
C PHE A 326 -37.36 31.75 0.45
N TYR A 327 -38.28 31.29 -0.41
CA TYR A 327 -37.97 30.47 -1.57
C TYR A 327 -37.02 31.20 -2.54
N ASP A 328 -37.32 32.45 -2.89
CA ASP A 328 -36.53 33.27 -3.82
C ASP A 328 -35.11 33.56 -3.29
N LYS A 329 -34.91 33.50 -1.96
CA LYS A 329 -33.60 33.63 -1.30
C LYS A 329 -32.83 32.32 -1.20
N GLY A 330 -33.39 31.20 -1.66
CA GLY A 330 -32.81 29.85 -1.49
C GLY A 330 -32.96 29.28 -0.08
N GLN A 331 -33.78 29.89 0.79
CA GLN A 331 -34.04 29.43 2.16
C GLN A 331 -35.15 28.37 2.14
N TYR A 332 -34.87 27.23 1.50
CA TYR A 332 -35.89 26.24 1.14
C TYR A 332 -36.52 25.54 2.35
N ILE A 333 -35.79 25.38 3.46
CA ILE A 333 -36.31 24.77 4.69
C ILE A 333 -37.37 25.67 5.32
N GLU A 334 -37.07 26.96 5.42
CA GLU A 334 -37.95 28.00 5.94
C GLU A 334 -39.15 28.20 5.03
N ALA A 335 -38.93 28.24 3.71
CA ALA A 335 -39.99 28.34 2.71
C ALA A 335 -40.97 27.16 2.81
N ARG A 336 -40.46 25.92 2.84
CA ARG A 336 -41.29 24.71 2.98
C ARG A 336 -42.13 24.75 4.26
N LYS A 337 -41.53 25.14 5.39
CA LYS A 337 -42.25 25.23 6.66
C LYS A 337 -43.39 26.25 6.59
N ALA A 338 -43.11 27.45 6.05
CA ALA A 338 -44.11 28.50 5.91
C ALA A 338 -45.25 28.09 4.95
N PHE A 339 -44.95 27.43 3.84
CA PHE A 339 -45.97 26.90 2.92
C PHE A 339 -46.83 25.78 3.54
N LEU A 340 -46.25 24.92 4.39
CA LEU A 340 -47.03 23.89 5.11
C LEU A 340 -48.01 24.49 6.13
N GLU A 341 -47.64 25.59 6.78
CA GLU A 341 -48.51 26.31 7.74
C GLU A 341 -49.73 26.94 7.05
N LEU A 342 -49.63 27.27 5.75
CA LEU A 342 -50.72 27.83 4.93
C LEU A 342 -51.73 26.77 4.42
N GLY A 343 -51.41 25.48 4.52
CA GLY A 343 -52.29 24.39 4.11
C GLY A 343 -52.76 24.49 2.65
N ASN A 344 -54.07 24.61 2.45
CA ASN A 344 -54.71 24.65 1.13
C ASN A 344 -54.87 26.06 0.55
N TYR A 345 -54.31 27.08 1.19
CA TYR A 345 -54.38 28.44 0.67
C TYR A 345 -53.55 28.55 -0.63
N LYS A 346 -54.20 28.94 -1.74
CA LYS A 346 -53.62 28.99 -3.09
C LYS A 346 -52.96 27.66 -3.49
N ASP A 347 -51.70 27.71 -3.90
CA ASP A 347 -50.88 26.57 -4.28
C ASP A 347 -49.81 26.23 -3.22
N SER A 348 -50.00 26.66 -1.96
CA SER A 348 -49.02 26.48 -0.88
C SER A 348 -48.60 25.02 -0.69
N ALA A 349 -49.54 24.07 -0.77
CA ALA A 349 -49.22 22.65 -0.70
C ALA A 349 -48.23 22.21 -1.80
N ARG A 350 -48.44 22.66 -3.05
CA ARG A 350 -47.53 22.38 -4.17
C ARG A 350 -46.20 23.13 -4.02
N ALA A 351 -46.24 24.39 -3.60
CA ALA A 351 -45.05 25.20 -3.35
C ALA A 351 -44.17 24.60 -2.23
N ALA A 352 -44.76 23.95 -1.22
CA ALA A 352 -44.03 23.23 -0.18
C ALA A 352 -43.26 22.01 -0.76
N GLU A 353 -43.87 21.26 -1.68
CA GLU A 353 -43.20 20.14 -2.37
C GLU A 353 -42.08 20.63 -3.31
N GLU A 354 -42.32 21.75 -4.01
CA GLU A 354 -41.32 22.41 -4.86
C GLU A 354 -40.12 22.90 -4.02
N ALA A 355 -40.38 23.51 -2.86
CA ALA A 355 -39.34 23.92 -1.90
C ALA A 355 -38.57 22.73 -1.34
N GLU A 356 -39.24 21.62 -1.00
CA GLU A 356 -38.57 20.40 -0.57
C GLU A 356 -37.62 19.85 -1.65
N THR A 357 -38.09 19.82 -2.89
CA THR A 357 -37.33 19.30 -4.04
C THR A 357 -36.11 20.18 -4.33
N ALA A 358 -36.28 21.50 -4.32
CA ALA A 358 -35.19 22.47 -4.51
C ALA A 358 -34.13 22.37 -3.39
N GLY A 359 -34.55 22.19 -2.13
CA GLY A 359 -33.63 21.97 -1.01
C GLY A 359 -32.85 20.66 -1.12
N LYS A 360 -33.47 19.58 -1.61
CA LYS A 360 -32.77 18.31 -1.91
C LYS A 360 -31.76 18.47 -3.04
N GLU A 361 -32.11 19.20 -4.10
CA GLU A 361 -31.23 19.50 -5.24
C GLU A 361 -29.97 20.26 -4.79
N GLU A 362 -30.14 21.29 -3.95
CA GLU A 362 -29.02 22.07 -3.42
C GLU A 362 -28.09 21.21 -2.56
N LYS A 363 -28.64 20.43 -1.62
CA LYS A 363 -27.88 19.48 -0.80
C LYS A 363 -27.09 18.49 -1.66
N TYR A 364 -27.72 17.92 -2.67
CA TYR A 364 -27.08 16.97 -3.59
C TYR A 364 -25.89 17.60 -4.32
N ASN A 365 -26.07 18.80 -4.86
CA ASN A 365 -25.01 19.51 -5.59
C ASN A 365 -23.86 19.94 -4.67
N ASN A 366 -24.13 20.23 -3.39
CA ASN A 366 -23.09 20.52 -2.41
C ASN A 366 -22.29 19.25 -2.05
N ALA A 367 -22.97 18.12 -1.82
CA ALA A 367 -22.32 16.83 -1.53
C ALA A 367 -21.43 16.36 -2.70
N LYS A 368 -21.88 16.54 -3.95
CA LYS A 368 -21.07 16.33 -5.16
C LYS A 368 -19.76 17.12 -5.11
N LYS A 369 -19.83 18.43 -4.87
CA LYS A 369 -18.64 19.30 -4.78
C LYS A 369 -17.70 18.89 -3.64
N MET A 370 -18.25 18.50 -2.48
CA MET A 370 -17.46 17.99 -1.36
C MET A 370 -16.71 16.71 -1.71
N SER A 371 -17.38 15.77 -2.39
CA SER A 371 -16.77 14.51 -2.86
C SER A 371 -15.65 14.76 -3.88
N GLU A 372 -15.86 15.68 -4.83
CA GLU A 372 -14.83 16.10 -5.79
C GLU A 372 -13.62 16.77 -5.13
N ALA A 373 -13.83 17.44 -3.99
CA ALA A 373 -12.76 18.05 -3.20
C ALA A 373 -12.04 17.05 -2.26
N GLY A 374 -12.44 15.77 -2.25
CA GLY A 374 -11.89 14.73 -1.37
C GLY A 374 -12.49 14.71 0.04
N ASN A 375 -13.53 15.51 0.32
CA ASN A 375 -14.19 15.56 1.62
C ASN A 375 -15.27 14.46 1.72
N TYR A 376 -14.84 13.21 1.58
CA TYR A 376 -15.71 12.05 1.39
C TYR A 376 -16.64 11.76 2.58
N ALA A 377 -16.17 11.96 3.81
CA ALA A 377 -16.97 11.67 5.01
C ALA A 377 -18.21 12.57 5.10
N GLU A 378 -18.07 13.87 4.86
CA GLU A 378 -19.19 14.82 4.87
C GLU A 378 -20.14 14.56 3.69
N ALA A 379 -19.59 14.30 2.50
CA ALA A 379 -20.39 13.98 1.32
C ALA A 379 -21.22 12.70 1.51
N HIS A 380 -20.62 11.65 2.09
CA HIS A 380 -21.25 10.37 2.36
C HIS A 380 -22.48 10.52 3.26
N GLU A 381 -22.38 11.28 4.36
CA GLU A 381 -23.53 11.50 5.25
C GLU A 381 -24.67 12.25 4.54
N ILE A 382 -24.36 13.28 3.74
CA ILE A 382 -25.39 14.03 3.01
C ILE A 382 -26.09 13.13 1.97
N PHE A 383 -25.34 12.29 1.26
CA PHE A 383 -25.94 11.35 0.30
C PHE A 383 -26.83 10.30 0.99
N LEU A 384 -26.47 9.81 2.17
CA LEU A 384 -27.34 8.95 2.98
C LEU A 384 -28.62 9.67 3.44
N GLU A 385 -28.54 10.94 3.81
CA GLU A 385 -29.73 11.74 4.15
C GLU A 385 -30.68 11.91 2.95
N LEU A 386 -30.13 12.05 1.75
CA LEU A 386 -30.89 12.23 0.51
C LEU A 386 -31.57 10.94 0.04
N ASN A 387 -31.05 9.78 0.46
CA ASN A 387 -31.61 8.45 0.23
C ASN A 387 -31.98 8.21 -1.25
N ASP A 388 -33.26 8.15 -1.59
CA ASP A 388 -33.77 7.82 -2.94
C ASP A 388 -33.74 9.01 -3.92
N TYR A 389 -33.22 10.16 -3.50
CA TYR A 389 -33.16 11.34 -4.35
C TYR A 389 -32.03 11.21 -5.38
N LYS A 390 -32.39 11.14 -6.67
CA LYS A 390 -31.45 10.89 -7.80
C LYS A 390 -30.65 9.60 -7.55
N ASN A 391 -29.35 9.62 -7.81
CA ASN A 391 -28.41 8.53 -7.60
C ASN A 391 -27.63 8.69 -6.27
N SER A 392 -28.24 9.29 -5.24
CA SER A 392 -27.53 9.56 -3.98
C SER A 392 -27.03 8.28 -3.31
N ALA A 393 -27.74 7.16 -3.45
CA ALA A 393 -27.28 5.87 -2.95
C ALA A 393 -25.96 5.42 -3.62
N GLU A 394 -25.85 5.54 -4.94
CA GLU A 394 -24.62 5.20 -5.67
C GLU A 394 -23.48 6.18 -5.34
N GLU A 395 -23.78 7.48 -5.18
CA GLU A 395 -22.78 8.48 -4.81
C GLU A 395 -22.29 8.30 -3.37
N ALA A 396 -23.15 7.82 -2.45
CA ALA A 396 -22.72 7.42 -1.11
C ALA A 396 -21.74 6.25 -1.19
N GLU A 397 -22.04 5.20 -1.95
CA GLU A 397 -21.10 4.07 -2.13
C GLU A 397 -19.75 4.54 -2.71
N LEU A 398 -19.78 5.46 -3.68
CA LEU A 398 -18.57 6.03 -4.26
C LEU A 398 -17.76 6.86 -3.25
N ALA A 399 -18.42 7.64 -2.40
CA ALA A 399 -17.77 8.39 -1.32
C ALA A 399 -17.16 7.44 -0.28
N GLN A 400 -17.82 6.32 0.05
CA GLN A 400 -17.28 5.28 0.93
C GLN A 400 -15.99 4.68 0.34
N LYS A 401 -15.97 4.36 -0.96
CA LYS A 401 -14.75 3.92 -1.66
C LYS A 401 -13.62 4.96 -1.57
N GLY A 402 -13.96 6.25 -1.65
CA GLY A 402 -13.02 7.35 -1.43
C GLY A 402 -12.38 7.34 -0.05
N MET A 403 -13.18 7.16 1.01
CA MET A 403 -12.67 7.04 2.37
C MET A 403 -11.79 5.81 2.57
N ASP A 404 -12.20 4.66 2.02
CA ASP A 404 -11.44 3.41 2.12
C ASP A 404 -10.11 3.51 1.37
N TYR A 405 -10.07 4.22 0.25
CA TYR A 405 -8.85 4.53 -0.49
C TYR A 405 -7.90 5.39 0.35
N ASP A 406 -8.39 6.48 0.95
CA ASP A 406 -7.57 7.36 1.80
C ASP A 406 -7.07 6.62 3.06
N LYS A 407 -7.90 5.74 3.62
CA LYS A 407 -7.51 4.86 4.73
C LYS A 407 -6.40 3.90 4.31
N ALA A 408 -6.46 3.32 3.12
CA ALA A 408 -5.40 2.43 2.63
C ALA A 408 -4.06 3.19 2.48
N LEU A 409 -4.11 4.44 2.02
CA LEU A 409 -2.93 5.30 1.95
C LEU A 409 -2.40 5.68 3.35
N SER A 410 -3.28 5.95 4.33
CA SER A 410 -2.86 6.18 5.73
C SER A 410 -2.18 4.95 6.32
N LEU A 411 -2.78 3.77 6.15
CA LEU A 411 -2.20 2.49 6.57
C LEU A 411 -0.83 2.27 5.93
N CYS A 412 -0.66 2.65 4.67
CA CYS A 412 0.65 2.63 4.00
C CYS A 412 1.66 3.57 4.68
N GLY A 413 1.26 4.82 4.97
CA GLY A 413 2.10 5.79 5.68
C GLY A 413 2.47 5.34 7.11
N GLU A 414 1.61 4.55 7.74
CA GLU A 414 1.82 3.95 9.07
C GLU A 414 2.63 2.63 9.03
N GLY A 415 2.96 2.13 7.83
CA GLY A 415 3.70 0.88 7.64
C GLY A 415 2.87 -0.40 7.77
N ASN A 416 1.54 -0.29 7.77
CA ASN A 416 0.61 -1.41 7.82
C ASN A 416 0.22 -1.88 6.41
N PHE A 417 1.24 -2.36 5.67
CA PHE A 417 1.15 -2.62 4.23
C PHE A 417 0.22 -3.77 3.85
N VAL A 418 0.10 -4.80 4.71
CA VAL A 418 -0.80 -5.94 4.46
C VAL A 418 -2.26 -5.50 4.49
N GLU A 419 -2.66 -4.76 5.53
CA GLU A 419 -4.02 -4.23 5.62
C GLU A 419 -4.29 -3.18 4.53
N ALA A 420 -3.29 -2.35 4.20
CA ALA A 420 -3.39 -1.41 3.08
C ALA A 420 -3.62 -2.14 1.75
N GLN A 421 -2.84 -3.18 1.45
CA GLN A 421 -2.96 -3.96 0.22
C GLN A 421 -4.33 -4.64 0.13
N GLN A 422 -4.79 -5.28 1.21
CA GLN A 422 -6.12 -5.92 1.24
C GLN A 422 -7.24 -4.91 0.97
N LEU A 423 -7.14 -3.72 1.55
CA LEU A 423 -8.11 -2.66 1.34
C LEU A 423 -8.06 -2.15 -0.11
N LEU A 424 -6.89 -1.95 -0.69
CA LEU A 424 -6.72 -1.57 -2.10
C LEU A 424 -7.28 -2.62 -3.07
N LEU A 425 -7.04 -3.91 -2.82
CA LEU A 425 -7.60 -5.00 -3.63
C LEU A 425 -9.13 -5.03 -3.55
N SER A 426 -9.71 -4.72 -2.38
CA SER A 426 -11.16 -4.66 -2.21
C SER A 426 -11.82 -3.51 -3.00
N LEU A 427 -11.04 -2.48 -3.38
CA LEU A 427 -11.51 -1.33 -4.14
C LEU A 427 -11.51 -1.57 -5.66
N GLY A 428 -10.83 -2.61 -6.14
CA GLY A 428 -10.77 -2.96 -7.56
C GLY A 428 -10.23 -1.83 -8.44
N ASP A 429 -11.00 -1.50 -9.47
CA ASP A 429 -10.73 -0.48 -10.49
C ASP A 429 -11.04 0.96 -10.04
N TYR A 430 -11.31 1.18 -8.75
CA TYR A 430 -11.45 2.52 -8.19
C TYR A 430 -10.11 3.27 -8.18
N LYS A 431 -10.02 4.36 -8.94
CA LYS A 431 -8.79 5.16 -9.15
C LYS A 431 -7.65 4.25 -9.66
N ASP A 432 -6.52 4.24 -8.96
CA ASP A 432 -5.34 3.42 -9.23
C ASP A 432 -5.10 2.37 -8.12
N ALA A 433 -6.16 1.99 -7.38
CA ALA A 433 -6.06 1.10 -6.22
C ALA A 433 -5.41 -0.26 -6.55
N GLU A 434 -5.87 -0.95 -7.60
CA GLU A 434 -5.28 -2.22 -8.03
C GLU A 434 -3.80 -2.06 -8.39
N LYS A 435 -3.44 -1.00 -9.13
CA LYS A 435 -2.04 -0.73 -9.49
C LYS A 435 -1.16 -0.47 -8.26
N LEU A 436 -1.69 0.27 -7.28
CA LEU A 436 -1.00 0.53 -6.03
C LEU A 436 -0.84 -0.74 -5.19
N ALA A 437 -1.84 -1.62 -5.15
CA ALA A 437 -1.77 -2.88 -4.40
C ALA A 437 -0.59 -3.78 -4.83
N TYR A 438 -0.18 -3.69 -6.11
CA TYR A 438 0.96 -4.41 -6.67
C TYR A 438 2.21 -3.53 -6.85
N GLY A 439 2.17 -2.29 -6.37
CA GLY A 439 3.32 -1.38 -6.39
C GLY A 439 4.45 -1.89 -5.52
N LYS A 440 5.70 -1.66 -5.96
CA LYS A 440 6.94 -2.04 -5.25
C LYS A 440 6.98 -1.60 -3.78
N ASP A 441 6.30 -0.51 -3.45
CA ASP A 441 6.24 0.03 -2.08
C ASP A 441 5.35 -0.83 -1.15
N PHE A 442 4.39 -1.57 -1.70
CA PHE A 442 3.41 -2.38 -0.98
C PHE A 442 3.79 -3.87 -0.85
N LEU A 443 4.79 -4.34 -1.62
CA LEU A 443 5.26 -5.73 -1.57
C LEU A 443 6.18 -5.97 -0.37
N GLN A 444 5.61 -6.25 0.80
CA GLN A 444 6.32 -6.53 2.04
C GLN A 444 6.21 -7.99 2.49
N VAL A 445 7.08 -8.40 3.42
CA VAL A 445 7.02 -9.73 4.05
C VAL A 445 5.62 -10.00 4.61
N GLY A 446 5.07 -11.18 4.31
CA GLY A 446 3.72 -11.59 4.67
C GLY A 446 2.65 -11.29 3.62
N CYS A 447 2.91 -10.39 2.67
CA CYS A 447 2.00 -10.16 1.53
C CYS A 447 2.08 -11.30 0.51
N HIS A 448 1.11 -11.32 -0.40
CA HIS A 448 1.03 -12.30 -1.47
C HIS A 448 1.24 -11.65 -2.84
N VAL A 449 1.85 -12.39 -3.76
CA VAL A 449 2.04 -11.99 -5.16
C VAL A 449 1.65 -13.13 -6.10
N GLN A 450 1.16 -12.76 -7.27
CA GLN A 450 0.80 -13.70 -8.33
C GLN A 450 1.91 -13.69 -9.38
N PHE A 451 2.46 -14.87 -9.70
CA PHE A 451 3.64 -14.97 -10.57
C PHE A 451 3.77 -16.40 -11.15
N GLY A 452 3.85 -16.55 -12.47
CA GLY A 452 3.82 -17.88 -13.10
C GLY A 452 2.47 -18.60 -13.00
N HIS A 453 2.32 -19.69 -13.75
CA HIS A 453 1.09 -20.49 -13.86
C HIS A 453 1.40 -21.98 -13.77
N TYR A 454 0.69 -22.72 -12.92
CA TYR A 454 0.81 -24.18 -12.82
C TYR A 454 -0.55 -24.82 -12.52
N GLU A 455 -0.72 -26.07 -12.94
CA GLU A 455 -1.95 -26.84 -12.74
C GLU A 455 -2.24 -27.05 -11.25
N GLN A 456 -3.42 -26.64 -10.79
CA GLN A 456 -3.82 -26.70 -9.39
C GLN A 456 -5.24 -27.27 -9.21
N ASP A 457 -6.15 -27.06 -10.15
CA ASP A 457 -7.56 -27.49 -10.01
C ASP A 457 -7.85 -28.89 -10.60
N ASN A 458 -6.90 -29.47 -11.34
CA ASN A 458 -6.98 -30.75 -12.04
C ASN A 458 -7.93 -30.76 -13.26
N ASP A 459 -8.32 -29.62 -13.80
CA ASP A 459 -9.04 -29.50 -15.08
C ASP A 459 -8.10 -29.10 -16.21
N LEU A 460 -7.39 -30.08 -16.77
CA LEU A 460 -6.39 -29.87 -17.85
C LEU A 460 -6.93 -29.18 -19.12
N ASN A 461 -8.23 -28.89 -19.23
CA ASN A 461 -8.84 -28.20 -20.37
C ASN A 461 -8.89 -26.67 -20.23
N ASN A 462 -8.73 -26.11 -19.03
CA ASN A 462 -8.80 -24.67 -18.78
C ASN A 462 -7.42 -23.98 -18.85
N GLY A 463 -6.34 -24.76 -18.85
CA GLY A 463 -4.97 -24.27 -18.79
C GLY A 463 -4.52 -23.97 -17.35
N PRO A 464 -3.21 -23.89 -17.10
CA PRO A 464 -2.68 -23.81 -15.74
C PRO A 464 -3.13 -22.53 -15.00
N GLU A 465 -3.47 -22.65 -13.72
CA GLU A 465 -3.84 -21.52 -12.87
C GLU A 465 -2.65 -20.68 -12.44
N ILE A 466 -2.86 -19.38 -12.24
CA ILE A 466 -1.84 -18.49 -11.68
C ILE A 466 -1.39 -18.97 -10.29
N ILE A 467 -0.09 -18.93 -10.04
CA ILE A 467 0.48 -19.36 -8.76
C ILE A 467 0.47 -18.18 -7.79
N GLU A 468 -0.08 -18.41 -6.60
CA GLU A 468 0.00 -17.49 -5.48
C GLU A 468 1.25 -17.78 -4.63
N TRP A 469 2.00 -16.72 -4.34
CA TRP A 469 3.25 -16.77 -3.58
C TRP A 469 3.20 -15.88 -2.37
N ARG A 470 3.65 -16.40 -1.22
CA ARG A 470 3.83 -15.63 0.01
C ARG A 470 5.24 -15.05 0.08
N ILE A 471 5.36 -13.76 0.36
CA ILE A 471 6.65 -13.08 0.57
C ILE A 471 7.20 -13.45 1.96
N LEU A 472 8.37 -14.09 1.99
CA LEU A 472 9.09 -14.50 3.19
C LEU A 472 10.21 -13.52 3.60
N ASP A 473 10.84 -12.85 2.64
CA ASP A 473 11.89 -11.86 2.88
C ASP A 473 11.86 -10.78 1.80
N ARG A 474 12.44 -9.63 2.09
CA ARG A 474 12.64 -8.54 1.13
C ARG A 474 14.03 -7.95 1.28
N ASP A 475 14.76 -7.94 0.18
CA ASP A 475 16.05 -7.26 0.05
C ASP A 475 15.94 -6.18 -1.04
N HIS A 476 15.66 -4.94 -0.62
CA HIS A 476 15.47 -3.78 -1.49
C HIS A 476 14.45 -4.04 -2.62
N ASP A 477 14.96 -4.37 -3.80
CA ASP A 477 14.24 -4.57 -5.05
C ASP A 477 14.04 -6.05 -5.34
N LYS A 478 14.24 -6.91 -4.34
CA LYS A 478 14.10 -8.36 -4.48
C LYS A 478 13.18 -8.86 -3.40
N ILE A 479 12.30 -9.76 -3.77
CA ILE A 479 11.44 -10.47 -2.81
C ILE A 479 11.77 -11.95 -2.82
N PHE A 480 11.90 -12.52 -1.64
CA PHE A 480 12.00 -13.96 -1.45
C PHE A 480 10.62 -14.51 -1.19
N VAL A 481 10.18 -15.48 -1.99
CA VAL A 481 8.82 -16.00 -1.94
C VAL A 481 8.78 -17.52 -1.85
N ILE A 482 7.69 -18.06 -1.32
CA ILE A 482 7.34 -19.48 -1.34
C ILE A 482 5.91 -19.65 -1.86
N SER A 483 5.64 -20.73 -2.59
CA SER A 483 4.26 -21.00 -3.05
C SER A 483 3.31 -21.11 -1.86
N GLU A 484 2.14 -20.46 -1.92
CA GLU A 484 1.15 -20.50 -0.85
C GLU A 484 0.61 -21.93 -0.66
N TYR A 485 0.34 -22.61 -1.78
CA TYR A 485 -0.14 -23.98 -1.82
C TYR A 485 0.95 -24.99 -2.19
N VAL A 486 0.68 -26.27 -1.92
CA VAL A 486 1.51 -27.38 -2.42
C VAL A 486 1.21 -27.61 -3.89
N LEU A 487 2.19 -27.39 -4.76
CA LEU A 487 1.97 -27.40 -6.23
C LEU A 487 2.10 -28.80 -6.84
N ASP A 488 2.94 -29.66 -6.27
CA ASP A 488 3.12 -31.03 -6.76
C ASP A 488 3.36 -32.03 -5.62
N PHE A 489 3.24 -33.32 -5.89
CA PHE A 489 3.42 -34.41 -4.93
C PHE A 489 4.47 -35.39 -5.45
N LYS A 490 5.74 -35.17 -5.05
CA LYS A 490 6.90 -35.87 -5.64
C LYS A 490 7.87 -36.39 -4.59
N GLN A 491 8.70 -37.33 -5.01
CA GLN A 491 9.88 -37.79 -4.29
C GLN A 491 10.99 -36.74 -4.41
N ILE A 492 11.87 -36.62 -3.40
CA ILE A 492 13.08 -35.82 -3.56
C ILE A 492 14.04 -36.53 -4.52
N ASP A 493 14.23 -37.83 -4.32
CA ASP A 493 15.07 -38.66 -5.18
C ASP A 493 14.28 -39.84 -5.71
N SER A 494 14.11 -39.88 -7.03
CA SER A 494 13.46 -41.00 -7.74
C SER A 494 14.46 -42.09 -8.15
N VAL A 495 15.77 -41.80 -8.01
CA VAL A 495 16.87 -42.71 -8.32
C VAL A 495 17.66 -43.00 -7.06
N TYR A 496 18.16 -44.23 -6.92
CA TYR A 496 19.01 -44.60 -5.80
C TYR A 496 20.38 -43.95 -5.91
N HIS A 497 20.81 -43.27 -4.85
CA HIS A 497 22.17 -42.76 -4.70
C HIS A 497 22.84 -43.45 -3.51
N GLU A 498 24.13 -43.73 -3.63
CA GLU A 498 24.93 -44.25 -2.51
C GLU A 498 25.02 -43.23 -1.36
N ILE A 499 25.00 -41.94 -1.71
CA ILE A 499 24.87 -40.82 -0.77
C ILE A 499 23.89 -39.78 -1.33
N GLU A 500 22.87 -39.42 -0.54
CA GLU A 500 21.79 -38.52 -0.93
C GLU A 500 22.06 -37.09 -0.43
N TYR A 501 22.20 -36.13 -1.35
CA TYR A 501 22.38 -34.72 -1.03
C TYR A 501 21.45 -33.85 -1.89
N TRP A 502 21.13 -32.64 -1.43
CA TRP A 502 20.32 -31.73 -2.25
C TRP A 502 20.93 -31.49 -3.65
N GLY A 503 22.27 -31.43 -3.75
CA GLY A 503 22.97 -31.16 -5.01
C GLY A 503 22.75 -32.20 -6.12
N ASN A 504 22.60 -33.48 -5.78
CA ASN A 504 22.34 -34.56 -6.75
C ASN A 504 20.86 -34.91 -6.88
N SER A 505 19.97 -34.11 -6.27
CA SER A 505 18.56 -34.45 -6.20
C SER A 505 17.83 -34.40 -7.55
N THR A 506 17.00 -35.41 -7.80
CA THR A 506 16.14 -35.44 -8.99
C THR A 506 15.05 -34.37 -8.91
N LEU A 507 14.52 -34.07 -7.72
CA LEU A 507 13.53 -33.01 -7.52
C LEU A 507 14.14 -31.63 -7.73
N ARG A 508 15.37 -31.39 -7.26
CA ARG A 508 16.11 -30.15 -7.56
C ARG A 508 16.25 -29.94 -9.06
N SER A 509 16.60 -31.00 -9.79
CA SER A 509 16.74 -30.96 -11.26
C SER A 509 15.41 -30.63 -11.93
N TRP A 510 14.32 -31.29 -11.51
CA TRP A 510 12.97 -31.01 -11.99
C TRP A 510 12.53 -29.56 -11.71
N LEU A 511 12.79 -29.05 -10.49
CA LEU A 511 12.46 -27.67 -10.11
C LEU A 511 13.13 -26.62 -11.01
N ASN A 512 14.41 -26.85 -11.36
CA ASN A 512 15.22 -25.90 -12.13
C ASN A 512 15.21 -26.16 -13.64
N GLN A 513 14.42 -27.12 -14.12
CA GLN A 513 14.25 -27.45 -15.53
C GLN A 513 12.76 -27.54 -15.85
N ASP A 514 12.18 -28.73 -15.80
CA ASP A 514 10.79 -29.01 -16.20
C ASP A 514 9.77 -28.07 -15.52
N PHE A 515 9.84 -27.90 -14.20
CA PHE A 515 8.93 -27.01 -13.49
C PHE A 515 9.15 -25.55 -13.87
N LEU A 516 10.40 -25.09 -13.91
CA LEU A 516 10.74 -23.71 -14.31
C LEU A 516 10.21 -23.41 -15.73
N ASP A 517 10.32 -24.37 -16.65
CA ASP A 517 9.91 -24.21 -18.05
C ASP A 517 8.40 -24.27 -18.25
N VAL A 518 7.69 -25.07 -17.45
CA VAL A 518 6.23 -25.17 -17.49
C VAL A 518 5.59 -24.01 -16.75
N ALA A 519 6.13 -23.61 -15.60
CA ALA A 519 5.48 -22.70 -14.67
C ALA A 519 5.66 -21.22 -15.01
N PHE A 520 6.70 -20.86 -15.77
CA PHE A 520 7.04 -19.45 -16.01
C PHE A 520 7.26 -19.18 -17.49
N ALA A 521 6.76 -18.05 -17.98
CA ALA A 521 7.08 -17.55 -19.31
C ALA A 521 8.54 -17.06 -19.37
N ASP A 522 9.12 -16.95 -20.58
CA ASP A 522 10.53 -16.57 -20.74
C ASP A 522 10.88 -15.23 -20.07
N TYR A 523 9.98 -14.23 -20.14
CA TYR A 523 10.18 -12.95 -19.45
C TYR A 523 10.13 -13.08 -17.93
N GLU A 524 9.28 -13.96 -17.38
CA GLU A 524 9.22 -14.23 -15.94
C GLU A 524 10.50 -14.95 -15.47
N LYS A 525 11.04 -15.87 -16.28
CA LYS A 525 12.31 -16.56 -15.99
C LYS A 525 13.50 -15.60 -15.88
N GLU A 526 13.47 -14.47 -16.59
CA GLU A 526 14.46 -13.40 -16.48
C GLU A 526 14.39 -12.66 -15.13
N MET A 527 13.20 -12.61 -14.52
CA MET A 527 12.97 -11.98 -13.20
C MET A 527 13.40 -12.89 -12.05
N ILE A 528 13.47 -14.21 -12.27
CA ILE A 528 13.86 -15.19 -11.24
C ILE A 528 15.38 -15.19 -11.09
N LEU A 529 15.87 -14.85 -9.90
CA LEU A 529 17.29 -14.78 -9.60
C LEU A 529 17.91 -16.17 -9.39
N SER A 530 19.12 -16.37 -9.92
CA SER A 530 19.97 -17.50 -9.55
C SER A 530 20.71 -17.17 -8.26
N VAL A 531 20.50 -17.97 -7.20
CA VAL A 531 21.05 -17.71 -5.87
C VAL A 531 21.89 -18.87 -5.37
N SER A 532 22.91 -18.56 -4.56
CA SER A 532 23.72 -19.57 -3.87
C SER A 532 22.94 -20.14 -2.69
N VAL A 533 22.47 -21.37 -2.80
CA VAL A 533 21.74 -22.09 -1.75
C VAL A 533 22.72 -22.82 -0.85
N LYS A 534 22.80 -22.38 0.42
CA LYS A 534 23.71 -22.97 1.41
C LYS A 534 23.17 -24.30 1.92
N ASN A 535 23.91 -25.39 1.71
CA ASN A 535 23.56 -26.71 2.23
C ASN A 535 24.30 -26.94 3.56
N GLN A 536 23.53 -27.14 4.63
CA GLN A 536 24.04 -27.30 5.98
C GLN A 536 23.67 -28.65 6.56
N VAL A 537 24.52 -29.13 7.46
CA VAL A 537 24.33 -30.41 8.12
C VAL A 537 23.13 -30.28 9.06
N ASN A 538 22.16 -31.18 8.92
CA ASN A 538 21.11 -31.33 9.91
C ASN A 538 21.71 -31.95 11.19
N ARG A 539 21.88 -31.15 12.23
CA ARG A 539 22.65 -31.51 13.44
C ARG A 539 22.15 -32.84 14.02
N GLY A 540 23.05 -33.82 14.11
CA GLY A 540 22.77 -35.13 14.71
C GLY A 540 22.31 -36.23 13.74
N TYR A 541 22.13 -35.95 12.45
CA TYR A 541 21.61 -36.91 11.48
C TYR A 541 22.51 -37.20 10.28
N VAL A 542 23.47 -36.35 9.94
CA VAL A 542 24.41 -36.57 8.83
C VAL A 542 25.77 -36.02 9.24
N THR A 543 26.86 -36.55 8.69
CA THR A 543 28.22 -36.00 8.88
C THR A 543 28.59 -34.95 7.83
N GLU A 544 27.93 -34.95 6.66
CA GLU A 544 28.20 -34.06 5.52
C GLU A 544 26.88 -33.61 4.87
N ALA A 545 26.80 -32.37 4.40
CA ALA A 545 25.58 -31.78 3.84
C ALA A 545 25.54 -31.71 2.31
N GLY A 546 26.64 -32.11 1.65
CA GLY A 546 26.90 -31.82 0.25
C GLY A 546 27.37 -30.38 0.04
N GLU A 547 27.86 -30.09 -1.18
CA GLU A 547 28.28 -28.75 -1.57
C GLU A 547 27.09 -27.79 -1.71
N ASN A 548 27.34 -26.49 -1.57
CA ASN A 548 26.34 -25.46 -1.87
C ASN A 548 25.96 -25.51 -3.36
N THR A 549 24.70 -25.25 -3.66
CA THR A 549 24.17 -25.25 -5.04
C THR A 549 23.91 -23.82 -5.52
N THR A 550 23.76 -23.65 -6.83
CA THR A 550 23.24 -22.42 -7.43
C THR A 550 21.92 -22.74 -8.11
N ASP A 551 20.83 -22.21 -7.57
CA ASP A 551 19.47 -22.59 -7.92
C ASP A 551 18.62 -21.34 -8.23
N LYS A 552 17.67 -21.46 -9.16
CA LYS A 552 16.58 -20.49 -9.35
C LYS A 552 15.39 -20.83 -8.48
N LEU A 553 15.06 -22.12 -8.39
CA LEU A 553 14.03 -22.66 -7.51
C LEU A 553 14.60 -23.71 -6.57
N PHE A 554 14.18 -23.68 -5.31
CA PHE A 554 14.65 -24.60 -4.28
C PHE A 554 13.58 -24.83 -3.22
N LEU A 555 13.83 -25.77 -2.29
CA LEU A 555 13.01 -25.94 -1.09
C LEU A 555 13.69 -25.26 0.09
N LEU A 556 12.92 -24.84 1.09
CA LEU A 556 13.50 -24.32 2.33
C LEU A 556 14.27 -25.42 3.08
N SER A 557 15.33 -25.03 3.77
CA SER A 557 15.97 -25.81 4.83
C SER A 557 15.19 -25.67 6.14
N VAL A 558 15.53 -26.50 7.14
CA VAL A 558 15.01 -26.37 8.50
C VAL A 558 15.28 -24.99 9.09
N ASP A 559 16.48 -24.44 8.89
CA ASP A 559 16.85 -23.14 9.44
C ASP A 559 16.08 -22.01 8.75
N GLU A 560 15.91 -22.06 7.43
CA GLU A 560 15.07 -21.10 6.69
C GLU A 560 13.59 -21.21 7.10
N ALA A 561 13.06 -22.43 7.25
CA ALA A 561 11.69 -22.65 7.70
C ALA A 561 11.45 -22.18 9.15
N LYS A 562 12.48 -22.16 10.00
CA LYS A 562 12.42 -21.57 11.35
C LYS A 562 12.63 -20.06 11.33
N LYS A 563 13.48 -19.55 10.43
CA LYS A 563 13.75 -18.11 10.25
C LYS A 563 12.50 -17.38 9.78
N TYR A 564 11.84 -17.91 8.75
CA TYR A 564 10.77 -17.20 8.04
C TYR A 564 9.37 -17.51 8.56
N PHE A 565 9.19 -18.62 9.30
CA PHE A 565 7.91 -18.93 9.94
C PHE A 565 8.08 -18.99 11.45
N LEU A 566 7.54 -17.97 12.13
CA LEU A 566 7.72 -17.75 13.57
C LEU A 566 6.91 -18.76 14.39
N THR A 567 5.77 -19.18 13.85
CA THR A 567 4.84 -20.12 14.48
C THR A 567 4.69 -21.39 13.64
N LYS A 568 4.15 -22.46 14.24
CA LYS A 568 3.84 -23.68 13.47
C LYS A 568 2.63 -23.45 12.57
N GLU A 569 1.70 -22.61 13.01
CA GLU A 569 0.49 -22.25 12.29
C GLU A 569 0.82 -21.61 10.93
N GLU A 570 1.86 -20.74 10.89
CA GLU A 570 2.33 -20.13 9.65
C GLU A 570 2.92 -21.14 8.64
N ARG A 571 3.42 -22.30 9.09
CA ARG A 571 3.99 -23.36 8.25
C ARG A 571 2.95 -24.29 7.64
N ILE A 572 1.70 -24.23 8.10
CA ILE A 572 0.62 -25.05 7.55
C ILE A 572 0.37 -24.65 6.10
N SER A 573 0.32 -25.66 5.22
CA SER A 573 0.05 -25.49 3.79
C SER A 573 -1.06 -26.43 3.36
N LYS A 574 -1.81 -26.03 2.34
CA LYS A 574 -2.90 -26.83 1.79
C LYS A 574 -2.54 -27.49 0.47
N ALA A 575 -3.15 -28.65 0.25
CA ALA A 575 -3.06 -29.39 -1.00
C ALA A 575 -3.97 -28.76 -2.05
N THR A 576 -3.54 -28.80 -3.31
CA THR A 576 -4.37 -28.45 -4.48
C THR A 576 -5.17 -29.68 -4.96
N ALA A 577 -6.22 -29.47 -5.75
CA ALA A 577 -6.98 -30.59 -6.32
C ALA A 577 -6.12 -31.47 -7.24
N TYR A 578 -5.17 -30.86 -7.95
CA TYR A 578 -4.15 -31.54 -8.74
C TYR A 578 -3.31 -32.51 -7.89
N THR A 579 -2.74 -32.04 -6.77
CA THR A 579 -1.93 -32.92 -5.90
C THR A 579 -2.74 -34.05 -5.26
N ASN A 580 -4.02 -33.81 -4.92
CA ASN A 580 -4.92 -34.87 -4.47
C ASN A 580 -5.07 -35.97 -5.53
N LYS A 581 -5.11 -35.58 -6.81
CA LYS A 581 -5.20 -36.54 -7.90
C LYS A 581 -3.90 -37.33 -8.13
N GLN A 582 -2.76 -36.74 -7.80
CA GLN A 582 -1.44 -37.39 -7.80
C GLN A 582 -1.24 -38.36 -6.61
N GLY A 583 -2.23 -38.49 -5.72
CA GLY A 583 -2.21 -39.45 -4.60
C GLY A 583 -1.85 -38.84 -3.25
N MET A 584 -1.87 -37.50 -3.11
CA MET A 584 -1.81 -36.86 -1.81
C MET A 584 -3.14 -37.05 -1.05
N TYR A 585 -3.06 -37.31 0.25
CA TYR A 585 -4.21 -37.44 1.15
C TYR A 585 -4.13 -36.34 2.22
N PRO A 586 -4.67 -35.13 1.98
CA PRO A 586 -4.70 -34.06 2.97
C PRO A 586 -5.67 -34.39 4.11
N TYR A 587 -5.54 -33.67 5.23
CA TYR A 587 -6.51 -33.68 6.32
C TYR A 587 -7.82 -33.02 5.88
N SER A 588 -8.86 -33.14 6.72
CA SER A 588 -10.21 -32.64 6.42
C SER A 588 -10.29 -31.13 6.14
N ASP A 589 -9.34 -30.35 6.66
CA ASP A 589 -9.22 -28.90 6.44
C ASP A 589 -8.34 -28.54 5.22
N GLY A 590 -7.88 -29.55 4.48
CA GLY A 590 -6.98 -29.43 3.32
C GLY A 590 -5.49 -29.38 3.68
N SER A 591 -5.13 -29.35 4.97
CA SER A 591 -3.73 -29.29 5.39
C SER A 591 -2.95 -30.56 5.03
N CYS A 592 -1.67 -30.41 4.67
CA CYS A 592 -0.85 -31.51 4.17
C CYS A 592 0.63 -31.35 4.51
N LEU A 593 1.39 -32.44 4.35
CA LEU A 593 2.83 -32.44 4.56
C LEU A 593 3.59 -31.92 3.33
N TRP A 594 4.74 -31.27 3.56
CA TRP A 594 5.59 -30.75 2.48
C TRP A 594 7.08 -30.83 2.83
N TRP A 595 7.93 -30.93 1.80
CA TRP A 595 9.36 -31.19 1.93
C TRP A 595 10.19 -29.99 2.39
N LEU A 596 11.26 -30.27 3.14
CA LEU A 596 12.42 -29.39 3.34
C LEU A 596 13.66 -30.04 2.72
N ARG A 597 14.59 -29.25 2.19
CA ARG A 597 15.84 -29.77 1.58
C ARG A 597 16.90 -30.24 2.57
N SER A 598 16.65 -30.13 3.88
CA SER A 598 17.60 -30.55 4.90
C SER A 598 17.72 -32.08 4.95
N PRO A 599 18.92 -32.65 4.72
CA PRO A 599 19.09 -34.10 4.65
C PRO A 599 19.10 -34.76 6.03
N ILE A 600 18.83 -36.07 6.05
CA ILE A 600 19.08 -37.00 7.16
C ILE A 600 19.91 -38.19 6.63
N ASN A 601 20.31 -39.14 7.47
CA ASN A 601 21.11 -40.31 7.05
C ASN A 601 20.55 -41.04 5.82
N VAL A 602 19.22 -41.18 5.72
CA VAL A 602 18.53 -41.80 4.57
C VAL A 602 17.24 -41.03 4.31
N GLY A 603 17.32 -39.92 3.57
CA GLY A 603 16.19 -39.08 3.20
C GLY A 603 16.28 -37.63 3.66
N TYR A 604 15.11 -37.01 3.89
CA TYR A 604 14.99 -35.57 4.13
C TYR A 604 13.92 -35.20 5.16
N VAL A 605 14.07 -34.00 5.71
CA VAL A 605 13.11 -33.40 6.65
C VAL A 605 11.85 -32.95 5.93
N TYR A 606 10.70 -32.99 6.61
CA TYR A 606 9.44 -32.44 6.12
C TYR A 606 8.70 -31.69 7.22
N VAL A 607 7.77 -30.84 6.81
CA VAL A 607 6.78 -30.20 7.69
C VAL A 607 5.50 -31.04 7.65
N SER A 608 5.02 -31.41 8.84
CA SER A 608 3.77 -32.15 9.02
C SER A 608 2.56 -31.23 8.78
N ALA A 609 1.38 -31.81 8.57
CA ALA A 609 0.15 -31.06 8.28
C ALA A 609 -0.27 -30.09 9.41
N ASP A 610 0.17 -30.34 10.64
CA ASP A 610 -0.01 -29.45 11.79
C ASP A 610 1.05 -28.32 11.89
N GLY A 611 1.93 -28.21 10.90
CA GLY A 611 3.00 -27.20 10.82
C GLY A 611 4.26 -27.54 11.63
N SER A 612 4.30 -28.70 12.27
CA SER A 612 5.46 -29.17 13.03
C SER A 612 6.58 -29.64 12.10
N ILE A 613 7.82 -29.21 12.34
CA ILE A 613 9.00 -29.69 11.60
C ILE A 613 9.42 -31.05 12.15
N TYR A 614 9.36 -32.09 11.30
CA TYR A 614 9.79 -33.45 11.66
C TYR A 614 11.25 -33.67 11.28
N GLU A 615 12.19 -33.18 12.11
CA GLU A 615 13.64 -33.23 11.83
C GLU A 615 14.22 -34.65 11.69
N ARG A 616 13.50 -35.67 12.17
CA ARG A 616 13.85 -37.08 11.90
C ARG A 616 13.63 -37.50 10.45
N GLY A 617 12.89 -36.67 9.70
CA GLY A 617 12.61 -36.82 8.29
C GLY A 617 11.92 -38.12 7.90
N THR A 618 11.94 -38.40 6.60
CA THR A 618 11.53 -39.67 6.01
C THR A 618 12.36 -39.95 4.75
N TYR A 619 12.26 -41.16 4.21
CA TYR A 619 13.06 -41.60 3.07
C TYR A 619 12.87 -40.69 1.86
N SER A 620 13.96 -40.39 1.14
CA SER A 620 14.03 -39.59 -0.09
C SER A 620 13.04 -40.02 -1.19
N ARG A 621 12.79 -41.33 -1.24
CA ARG A 621 11.87 -42.01 -2.16
C ARG A 621 10.41 -42.05 -1.68
N SER A 622 10.12 -41.53 -0.49
CA SER A 622 8.73 -41.23 -0.11
C SER A 622 8.22 -40.07 -0.95
N THR A 623 6.92 -39.97 -1.18
CA THR A 623 6.32 -38.77 -1.79
C THR A 623 5.87 -37.80 -0.71
N SER A 624 6.06 -36.51 -0.94
CA SER A 624 5.51 -35.43 -0.10
C SER A 624 5.20 -34.22 -0.97
N GLY A 625 4.54 -33.23 -0.37
CA GLY A 625 4.22 -31.97 -1.03
C GLY A 625 5.46 -31.17 -1.40
N VAL A 626 5.45 -30.60 -2.60
CA VAL A 626 6.47 -29.69 -3.11
C VAL A 626 5.99 -28.25 -2.99
N ARG A 627 6.71 -27.46 -2.18
CA ARG A 627 6.54 -26.00 -2.09
C ARG A 627 7.82 -25.31 -2.55
N PRO A 628 7.91 -24.92 -3.84
CA PRO A 628 9.06 -24.19 -4.32
C PRO A 628 9.17 -22.81 -3.65
N ALA A 629 10.42 -22.37 -3.49
CA ALA A 629 10.78 -21.01 -3.10
C ALA A 629 11.76 -20.42 -4.11
N LEU A 630 11.71 -19.10 -4.31
CA LEU A 630 12.53 -18.38 -5.28
C LEU A 630 12.69 -16.91 -4.92
N TRP A 631 13.67 -16.25 -5.52
CA TRP A 631 13.86 -14.80 -5.43
C TRP A 631 13.43 -14.12 -6.74
N ILE A 632 12.61 -13.07 -6.64
CA ILE A 632 12.13 -12.27 -7.78
C ILE A 632 12.80 -10.90 -7.76
N ASP A 633 13.34 -10.46 -8.90
CA ASP A 633 13.83 -9.10 -9.12
C ASP A 633 12.68 -8.16 -9.53
N LEU A 634 12.33 -7.24 -8.64
CA LEU A 634 11.30 -6.23 -8.85
C LEU A 634 11.70 -5.13 -9.82
N ASN A 635 12.99 -4.95 -10.13
CA ASN A 635 13.39 -3.93 -11.11
C ASN A 635 12.92 -4.28 -12.52
N GLN A 636 12.74 -5.57 -12.80
CA GLN A 636 12.19 -6.03 -14.07
C GLN A 636 10.67 -5.79 -14.20
N PHE A 637 9.94 -5.51 -13.10
CA PHE A 637 8.52 -5.11 -13.17
C PHE A 637 8.33 -3.73 -13.79
N SER A 638 9.30 -2.82 -13.65
CA SER A 638 9.21 -1.44 -14.13
C SER A 638 9.39 -1.27 -15.66
N GLY A 639 9.62 -2.37 -16.37
CA GLY A 639 9.73 -2.42 -17.83
C GLY A 639 8.46 -2.89 -18.57
N MET A 640 7.37 -3.17 -17.85
CA MET A 640 6.07 -3.58 -18.42
C MET A 640 5.10 -2.42 -18.61
#